data_AF-A0A6G0XPB3-F1
#
_entry.id   AF-A0A6G0XPB3-F1
#
_cell.length_a   1.000
_cell.length_b   1.000
_cell.length_c   1.000
_cell.angle_alpha   90.00
_cell.angle_beta   90.00
_cell.angle_gamma   90.00
#
_symmetry.space_group_name_H-M   'P 1'
#
loop_
_entity.id
_entity.type
_entity.pdbx_description
1 polymer ?
#
loop_
_entity_poly.entity_id
_entity_poly.type
_entity_poly.pdbx_seq_one_letter_code
_entity_poly.pdbx_strand_id
1 'polypeptide(L)'
;MIKRLFSTAVKKKLSVEKLQARGGLNGKRVLVRADLNVPLDKKDPSVITDDTRIREALPTLRFLLENDTSIVLCSHLGRPKGQVNDKMRLTPVAARLSELLGQPVLTVPDCVGSEVDSAKANLKKGQVLLLENLRFHPQEEANDPTFAKELASHADIFVNDAFGTAHRAHASTEGVTQYVSTSVAGKLLEKELKYLSEAVDAPKRPLVAIIGGAKVSTKIPVLESLLEKCDKIFLGGGMIFTFYRAQGIEVGKSIVEEDKVEFAKALLEKAKQKGVRFILPTDVVVADKYEATANSKTVSIHDIPAEWLGLDIGPQTQTTFEKELSDCNTIVWNGPMGVFEYEQFAHGTNRVAEVLASCTKKGATTIIGGGDSVAAVEHRGLAKEMSHISTGGGASLELLEGKILPGDREIEQSVPSKRKLSNLDDDEDEQAPTHSDDEIDSDEENGGPELFAAFFFEKGKLGIAVYDALSTTLKICQMTIAQSELVTTLDRLLVQIHPMTMIVSTLNTVKHKILEGLDYIKLNQTNVVIRKIGNQLDDCPEIHVTAVQLCSFDDAMFIDSNSLKALQIFSEEHHPSQVKSWEKSKEGFSVFALLDNTYTKSGRNVLRQWLLRPLLQKSSIENRQDVIEFFTTSQEDLVKSLVAHLKSFKDYLKILRRIRSMRSKPKDWAGLRQCLSSFLDISKDIIQHPEAKSLCLFQRFERLQCLQDLSNLICNVIDFDATKSNSSCVIREGISCELDNARDKYSTIDQVNMTLSLKKEWSQLKSITLEFLSPVGYVIRCPTASFIPPIFQFQFEDNSFSYFKCSKCRELDERFGDMHGYILDIQHQYLSELTKAVLEQEHQLLDMLQLVSELDCYLSLSSCAQNFNFVRPAISEDAILLAKDARHPLQELTVETYIPNDITLSADSGLIKLITGQNGSGKSVFLKMVGVVQILAQIGSFVPASQARIGIINKLFTRLLSLETATLCQSSFSMDCNQVATMMNHGDSKSLMLIDEFGKGTSQTDGVCLLTSVLRELKARVKHFGGPRVVLTTHFLELFREPKLSMALGLDFSKLNNDSLTYHNAESTPLSCYVMSSVESSDENAPTSSALYELRPGIATSSRAIQCASSAGIHKDILTRAEEIIKRTRHGTRRIKAIEIGRQDDAFYDEMEMFMSNENWMNSSQDDIYELLKKMKSIDKFIRTN
;
A
#
# COMPACT_ATOMS: atom_id res chain seq x y z
N MET A 1 -23.91 -24.55 -20.32
CA MET A 1 -24.47 -23.35 -19.65
C MET A 1 -23.43 -22.52 -18.88
N ILE A 2 -22.26 -23.08 -18.54
CA ILE A 2 -21.17 -22.44 -17.76
C ILE A 2 -20.31 -21.41 -18.55
N LYS A 3 -20.49 -21.27 -19.87
CA LYS A 3 -19.74 -20.31 -20.71
C LYS A 3 -20.29 -18.86 -20.71
N ARG A 4 -21.35 -18.56 -19.94
CA ARG A 4 -21.99 -17.23 -19.90
C ARG A 4 -21.76 -16.43 -18.61
N LEU A 5 -21.07 -16.98 -17.61
CA LEU A 5 -20.84 -16.34 -16.30
C LEU A 5 -19.50 -15.60 -16.19
N PHE A 6 -18.64 -15.64 -17.20
CA PHE A 6 -17.34 -14.92 -17.24
C PHE A 6 -17.26 -13.84 -18.32
N SER A 7 -18.39 -13.30 -18.81
CA SER A 7 -18.34 -12.03 -19.54
C SER A 7 -18.61 -10.91 -18.54
N THR A 8 -17.57 -10.16 -18.17
CA THR A 8 -17.71 -8.78 -17.72
C THR A 8 -18.43 -8.03 -18.83
N ALA A 9 -19.76 -8.00 -18.78
CA ALA A 9 -20.55 -7.18 -19.67
C ALA A 9 -20.20 -5.73 -19.34
N VAL A 10 -19.34 -5.12 -20.15
CA VAL A 10 -19.09 -3.67 -20.15
C VAL A 10 -20.46 -2.99 -20.13
N LYS A 11 -20.83 -2.43 -18.97
CA LYS A 11 -22.01 -1.57 -18.86
C LYS A 11 -21.81 -0.46 -19.89
N LYS A 12 -22.69 -0.39 -20.90
CA LYS A 12 -22.58 0.59 -21.97
C LYS A 12 -22.69 2.00 -21.37
N LYS A 13 -21.55 2.67 -21.21
CA LYS A 13 -21.45 4.06 -20.77
C LYS A 13 -22.25 4.98 -21.68
N LEU A 14 -22.84 6.02 -21.08
CA LEU A 14 -23.63 7.01 -21.81
C LEU A 14 -22.65 7.93 -22.55
N SER A 15 -22.63 7.83 -23.87
CA SER A 15 -21.84 8.73 -24.71
C SER A 15 -22.62 9.99 -25.04
N VAL A 16 -21.89 11.05 -25.40
CA VAL A 16 -22.47 12.33 -25.82
C VAL A 16 -23.48 12.16 -26.97
N GLU A 17 -23.25 11.22 -27.88
CA GLU A 17 -24.18 10.91 -28.98
C GLU A 17 -25.48 10.27 -28.48
N LYS A 18 -25.39 9.33 -27.52
CA LYS A 18 -26.57 8.73 -26.90
C LYS A 18 -27.34 9.72 -26.05
N LEU A 19 -26.66 10.67 -25.39
CA LEU A 19 -27.31 11.76 -24.66
C LEU A 19 -28.09 12.67 -25.62
N GLN A 20 -27.52 12.99 -26.78
CA GLN A 20 -28.22 13.78 -27.78
C GLN A 20 -29.39 13.03 -28.43
N ALA A 21 -29.22 11.73 -28.70
CA ALA A 21 -30.30 10.87 -29.15
C ALA A 21 -31.44 10.73 -28.11
N ARG A 22 -31.29 11.30 -26.91
CA ARG A 22 -32.33 11.44 -25.87
C ARG A 22 -32.81 12.88 -25.68
N GLY A 23 -32.36 13.82 -26.51
CA GLY A 23 -32.70 15.25 -26.43
C GLY A 23 -31.98 16.02 -25.32
N GLY A 24 -30.90 15.47 -24.76
CA GLY A 24 -30.27 16.00 -23.54
C GLY A 24 -29.41 17.26 -23.71
N LEU A 25 -28.98 17.64 -24.92
CA LEU A 25 -28.02 18.74 -25.10
C LEU A 25 -28.65 20.10 -25.40
N ASN A 26 -29.86 20.15 -25.97
CA ASN A 26 -30.38 21.39 -26.57
C ASN A 26 -30.47 22.53 -25.53
N GLY A 27 -29.74 23.63 -25.80
CA GLY A 27 -29.71 24.82 -24.96
C GLY A 27 -28.96 24.67 -23.64
N LYS A 28 -28.26 23.56 -23.41
CA LYS A 28 -27.48 23.32 -22.20
C LYS A 28 -26.09 23.93 -22.27
N ARG A 29 -25.55 24.30 -21.12
CA ARG A 29 -24.13 24.65 -20.97
C ARG A 29 -23.36 23.38 -20.60
N VAL A 30 -22.29 23.10 -21.32
CA VAL A 30 -21.53 21.86 -21.21
C VAL A 30 -20.10 22.16 -20.78
N LEU A 31 -19.67 21.60 -19.66
CA LEU A 31 -18.27 21.62 -19.24
C LEU A 31 -17.57 20.44 -19.90
N VAL A 32 -16.58 20.72 -20.72
CA VAL A 32 -15.80 19.71 -21.44
C VAL A 32 -14.40 19.67 -20.87
N ARG A 33 -13.99 18.51 -20.34
CA ARG A 33 -12.58 18.24 -20.03
C ARG A 33 -11.93 17.61 -21.24
N ALA A 34 -11.08 18.34 -21.95
CA ALA A 34 -10.35 17.86 -23.12
C ALA A 34 -8.85 17.75 -22.84
N ASP A 35 -8.17 16.79 -23.47
CA ASP A 35 -6.72 16.68 -23.37
C ASP A 35 -6.04 17.66 -24.35
N LEU A 36 -5.79 18.90 -23.91
CA LEU A 36 -5.16 19.94 -24.72
C LEU A 36 -3.68 20.18 -24.35
N ASN A 37 -3.03 19.20 -23.70
CA ASN A 37 -1.64 19.31 -23.32
C ASN A 37 -0.72 19.07 -24.53
N VAL A 38 -0.53 20.10 -25.36
CA VAL A 38 0.28 20.07 -26.59
C VAL A 38 1.73 20.51 -26.37
N PRO A 39 2.69 19.97 -27.15
CA PRO A 39 4.07 20.43 -27.09
C PRO A 39 4.23 21.81 -27.75
N LEU A 40 4.78 22.75 -26.97
CA LEU A 40 5.13 24.09 -27.43
C LEU A 40 6.60 24.15 -27.86
N ASP A 41 6.93 25.06 -28.78
CA ASP A 41 8.31 25.28 -29.21
C ASP A 41 9.18 25.77 -28.03
N LYS A 42 10.40 25.23 -27.93
CA LYS A 42 11.31 25.49 -26.81
C LYS A 42 11.82 26.94 -26.78
N LYS A 43 11.86 27.62 -27.93
CA LYS A 43 12.32 29.01 -28.07
C LYS A 43 11.14 29.99 -28.03
N ASP A 44 10.02 29.63 -28.63
CA ASP A 44 8.80 30.44 -28.66
C ASP A 44 7.56 29.66 -28.17
N PRO A 45 7.17 29.79 -26.89
CA PRO A 45 6.03 29.08 -26.33
C PRO A 45 4.67 29.52 -26.90
N SER A 46 4.62 30.53 -27.79
CA SER A 46 3.39 30.85 -28.54
C SER A 46 3.14 29.91 -29.73
N VAL A 47 4.14 29.11 -30.12
CA VAL A 47 4.07 28.21 -31.27
C VAL A 47 3.82 26.77 -30.82
N ILE A 48 2.76 26.16 -31.33
CA ILE A 48 2.45 24.73 -31.13
C ILE A 48 3.22 23.91 -32.17
N THR A 49 4.02 22.94 -31.71
CA THR A 49 4.81 22.07 -32.60
C THR A 49 4.03 20.86 -33.11
N ASP A 50 3.03 20.42 -32.36
CA ASP A 50 2.09 19.36 -32.75
C ASP A 50 0.70 19.65 -32.18
N ASP A 51 -0.29 19.85 -33.06
CA ASP A 51 -1.69 20.14 -32.73
C ASP A 51 -2.61 18.92 -32.77
N THR A 52 -2.07 17.70 -32.83
CA THR A 52 -2.84 16.45 -32.93
C THR A 52 -3.86 16.29 -31.81
N ARG A 53 -3.49 16.58 -30.56
CA ARG A 53 -4.43 16.53 -29.41
C ARG A 53 -5.59 17.51 -29.53
N ILE A 54 -5.34 18.69 -30.12
CA ILE A 54 -6.40 19.68 -30.38
C ILE A 54 -7.35 19.14 -31.45
N ARG A 55 -6.81 18.56 -32.53
CA ARG A 55 -7.62 17.96 -33.61
C ARG A 55 -8.50 16.81 -33.12
N GLU A 56 -7.99 15.96 -32.23
CA GLU A 56 -8.74 14.82 -31.68
C GLU A 56 -9.91 15.24 -30.76
N ALA A 57 -9.87 16.44 -30.17
CA ALA A 57 -10.99 16.99 -29.39
C ALA A 57 -12.11 17.61 -30.28
N LEU A 58 -11.79 18.00 -31.52
CA LEU A 58 -12.74 18.67 -32.42
C LEU A 58 -14.02 17.89 -32.71
N PRO A 59 -14.03 16.55 -32.90
CA PRO A 59 -15.24 15.79 -33.14
C PRO A 59 -16.28 15.96 -32.02
N THR A 60 -15.85 16.01 -30.76
CA THR A 60 -16.73 16.25 -29.61
C THR A 60 -17.21 17.70 -29.60
N LEU A 61 -16.29 18.66 -29.78
CA LEU A 61 -16.63 20.09 -29.76
C LEU A 61 -17.61 20.47 -30.88
N ARG A 62 -17.37 20.02 -32.12
CA ARG A 62 -18.27 20.28 -33.26
C ARG A 62 -19.64 19.65 -33.03
N PHE A 63 -19.67 18.42 -32.53
CA PHE A 63 -20.93 17.75 -32.21
C PHE A 63 -21.75 18.53 -31.17
N LEU A 64 -21.12 19.04 -30.12
CA LEU A 64 -21.80 19.86 -29.12
C LEU A 64 -22.32 21.19 -29.72
N LEU A 65 -21.51 21.85 -30.56
CA LEU A 65 -21.88 23.11 -31.22
C LEU A 65 -23.05 22.94 -32.21
N GLU A 66 -23.05 21.86 -32.99
CA GLU A 66 -24.13 21.51 -33.94
C GLU A 66 -25.46 21.22 -33.22
N ASN A 67 -25.42 20.89 -31.94
CA ASN A 67 -26.60 20.55 -31.12
C ASN A 67 -26.98 21.66 -30.12
N ASP A 68 -26.71 22.93 -30.49
CA ASP A 68 -27.27 24.13 -29.84
C ASP A 68 -26.82 24.33 -28.36
N THR A 69 -25.61 23.89 -28.03
CA THR A 69 -24.99 24.04 -26.69
C THR A 69 -24.09 25.27 -26.58
N SER A 70 -23.73 25.65 -25.35
CA SER A 70 -22.58 26.53 -25.07
C SER A 70 -21.51 25.72 -24.34
N ILE A 71 -20.25 25.90 -24.72
CA ILE A 71 -19.15 25.05 -24.25
C ILE A 71 -18.24 25.83 -23.30
N VAL A 72 -18.04 25.31 -22.10
CA VAL A 72 -16.94 25.70 -21.20
C VAL A 72 -15.89 24.61 -21.30
N LEU A 73 -14.72 24.92 -21.85
CA LEU A 73 -13.63 23.99 -22.10
C LEU A 73 -12.57 24.16 -21.02
N CYS A 74 -12.08 23.06 -20.45
CA CYS A 74 -11.01 23.09 -19.46
C CYS A 74 -9.91 22.07 -19.79
N SER A 75 -8.65 22.46 -19.54
CA SER A 75 -7.50 21.58 -19.68
C SER A 75 -6.33 22.02 -18.79
N HIS A 76 -5.29 21.20 -18.76
CA HIS A 76 -3.98 21.58 -18.25
C HIS A 76 -2.97 21.69 -19.39
N LEU A 77 -1.89 22.41 -19.14
CA LEU A 77 -0.70 22.46 -19.99
C LEU A 77 0.55 22.35 -19.13
N GLY A 78 1.39 21.35 -19.39
CA GLY A 78 2.61 21.11 -18.62
C GLY A 78 2.39 20.76 -17.15
N ARG A 79 3.39 21.12 -16.32
CA ARG A 79 3.45 20.84 -14.87
C ARG A 79 3.93 22.07 -14.11
N PRO A 80 3.08 23.09 -13.95
CA PRO A 80 3.45 24.35 -13.31
C PRO A 80 3.50 24.28 -11.77
N LYS A 81 3.17 23.13 -11.15
CA LYS A 81 3.23 22.87 -9.70
C LYS A 81 2.39 23.85 -8.85
N GLY A 82 1.18 24.18 -9.30
CA GLY A 82 0.27 25.05 -8.54
C GLY A 82 0.68 26.52 -8.51
N GLN A 83 1.47 26.97 -9.50
CA GLN A 83 1.87 28.36 -9.65
C GLN A 83 1.58 28.84 -11.06
N VAL A 84 1.14 30.09 -11.22
CA VAL A 84 0.94 30.70 -12.53
C VAL A 84 2.28 30.81 -13.27
N ASN A 85 2.34 30.27 -14.49
CA ASN A 85 3.51 30.32 -15.35
C ASN A 85 3.12 30.77 -16.76
N ASP A 86 3.58 31.95 -17.17
CA ASP A 86 3.21 32.54 -18.45
C ASP A 86 3.61 31.71 -19.68
N LYS A 87 4.64 30.86 -19.56
CA LYS A 87 5.03 29.94 -20.64
C LYS A 87 4.11 28.72 -20.78
N MET A 88 3.19 28.52 -19.83
CA MET A 88 2.25 27.38 -19.79
C MET A 88 0.79 27.86 -19.80
N ARG A 89 0.52 29.05 -20.35
CA ARG A 89 -0.82 29.59 -20.58
C ARG A 89 -1.53 28.84 -21.70
N LEU A 90 -2.86 28.75 -21.63
CA LEU A 90 -3.66 28.13 -22.71
C LEU A 90 -3.98 29.08 -23.88
N THR A 91 -3.49 30.32 -23.86
CA THR A 91 -3.72 31.31 -24.95
C THR A 91 -3.31 30.80 -26.34
N PRO A 92 -2.15 30.15 -26.55
CA PRO A 92 -1.78 29.60 -27.86
C PRO A 92 -2.75 28.50 -28.33
N VAL A 93 -3.25 27.69 -27.37
CA VAL A 93 -4.23 26.63 -27.63
C VAL A 93 -5.57 27.23 -28.05
N ALA A 94 -6.02 28.31 -27.40
CA ALA A 94 -7.24 29.03 -27.75
C ALA A 94 -7.20 29.62 -29.16
N ALA A 95 -6.05 30.21 -29.54
CA ALA A 95 -5.84 30.74 -30.90
C ALA A 95 -5.96 29.62 -31.94
N ARG A 96 -5.28 28.49 -31.73
CA ARG A 96 -5.33 27.35 -32.65
C ARG A 96 -6.72 26.69 -32.71
N LEU A 97 -7.41 26.56 -31.58
CA LEU A 97 -8.80 26.09 -31.56
C LEU A 97 -9.73 27.02 -32.35
N SER A 98 -9.52 28.34 -32.24
CA SER A 98 -10.32 29.32 -32.98
C SER A 98 -10.16 29.17 -34.50
N GLU A 99 -8.93 28.95 -34.97
CA GLU A 99 -8.64 28.67 -36.38
C GLU A 99 -9.33 27.38 -36.86
N LEU A 100 -9.25 26.29 -36.08
CA LEU A 100 -9.76 24.97 -36.47
C LEU A 100 -11.29 24.85 -36.38
N LEU A 101 -11.93 25.62 -35.51
CA LEU A 101 -13.38 25.72 -35.38
C LEU A 101 -13.98 26.76 -36.33
N GLY A 102 -13.17 27.69 -36.87
CA GLY A 102 -13.65 28.78 -37.72
C GLY A 102 -14.47 29.84 -36.97
N GLN A 103 -14.34 29.90 -35.63
CA GLN A 103 -15.04 30.86 -34.78
C GLN A 103 -14.18 31.27 -33.57
N PRO A 104 -14.41 32.45 -32.97
CA PRO A 104 -13.64 32.88 -31.80
C PRO A 104 -13.85 31.97 -30.58
N VAL A 105 -12.75 31.51 -29.97
CA VAL A 105 -12.75 30.88 -28.64
C VAL A 105 -12.42 31.94 -27.60
N LEU A 106 -13.36 32.21 -26.71
CA LEU A 106 -13.18 33.18 -25.63
C LEU A 106 -12.21 32.60 -24.59
N THR A 107 -11.43 33.46 -23.94
CA THR A 107 -10.50 33.07 -22.87
C THR A 107 -10.72 33.92 -21.64
N VAL A 108 -10.35 33.38 -20.49
CA VAL A 108 -10.38 34.04 -19.18
C VAL A 108 -9.01 33.87 -18.51
N PRO A 109 -8.61 34.79 -17.62
CA PRO A 109 -7.27 34.75 -17.01
C PRO A 109 -7.11 33.67 -15.92
N ASP A 110 -8.22 33.06 -15.50
CA ASP A 110 -8.28 32.02 -14.48
C ASP A 110 -9.37 30.96 -14.83
N CYS A 111 -9.47 29.89 -14.04
CA CYS A 111 -10.45 28.82 -14.22
C CYS A 111 -11.62 28.89 -13.23
N VAL A 112 -11.53 29.70 -12.17
CA VAL A 112 -12.58 29.98 -11.19
C VAL A 112 -12.58 31.47 -10.80
N GLY A 113 -13.65 31.94 -10.15
CA GLY A 113 -13.75 33.33 -9.65
C GLY A 113 -14.63 34.26 -10.47
N SER A 114 -14.75 35.52 -10.03
CA SER A 114 -15.78 36.45 -10.50
C SER A 114 -15.70 36.81 -11.99
N GLU A 115 -14.50 36.87 -12.57
CA GLU A 115 -14.32 37.13 -14.00
C GLU A 115 -14.79 35.93 -14.85
N VAL A 116 -14.54 34.71 -14.36
CA VAL A 116 -15.00 33.47 -15.00
C VAL A 116 -16.53 33.38 -14.93
N ASP A 117 -17.12 33.70 -13.78
CA ASP A 117 -18.58 33.73 -13.60
C ASP A 117 -19.27 34.72 -14.54
N SER A 118 -18.69 35.91 -14.71
CA SER A 118 -19.17 36.93 -15.63
C SER A 118 -19.05 36.48 -17.10
N ALA A 119 -17.90 35.91 -17.49
CA ALA A 119 -17.69 35.40 -18.85
C ALA A 119 -18.66 34.27 -19.19
N LYS A 120 -18.88 33.35 -18.24
CA LYS A 120 -19.84 32.25 -18.33
C LYS A 120 -21.28 32.73 -18.43
N ALA A 121 -21.68 33.72 -17.63
CA ALA A 121 -23.03 34.27 -17.66
C ALA A 121 -23.36 34.92 -19.03
N ASN A 122 -22.35 35.51 -19.67
CA ASN A 122 -22.48 36.14 -20.98
C ASN A 122 -22.26 35.20 -22.18
N LEU A 123 -21.92 33.92 -21.93
CA LEU A 123 -21.63 32.94 -22.97
C LEU A 123 -22.92 32.55 -23.73
N LYS A 124 -22.99 32.88 -25.02
CA LYS A 124 -24.15 32.60 -25.88
C LYS A 124 -24.09 31.17 -26.43
N LYS A 125 -25.24 30.66 -26.87
CA LYS A 125 -25.32 29.39 -27.61
C LYS A 125 -24.40 29.41 -28.83
N GLY A 126 -23.75 28.29 -29.10
CA GLY A 126 -22.76 28.14 -30.18
C GLY A 126 -21.38 28.72 -29.87
N GLN A 127 -21.16 29.33 -28.69
CA GLN A 127 -19.85 29.85 -28.29
C GLN A 127 -19.06 28.89 -27.42
N VAL A 128 -17.73 29.05 -27.45
CA VAL A 128 -16.76 28.28 -26.66
C VAL A 128 -15.97 29.23 -25.77
N LEU A 129 -15.91 28.92 -24.48
CA LEU A 129 -15.07 29.58 -23.47
C LEU A 129 -14.00 28.60 -23.00
N LEU A 130 -12.72 28.92 -23.18
CA LEU A 130 -11.60 28.15 -22.65
C LEU A 130 -11.12 28.74 -21.33
N LEU A 131 -11.26 27.96 -20.26
CA LEU A 131 -10.71 28.27 -18.94
C LEU A 131 -9.18 28.23 -18.96
N GLU A 132 -8.54 28.94 -18.04
CA GLU A 132 -7.09 28.90 -17.90
C GLU A 132 -6.59 27.53 -17.38
N ASN A 133 -5.28 27.29 -17.53
CA ASN A 133 -4.59 26.07 -17.11
C ASN A 133 -4.94 25.66 -15.66
N LEU A 134 -5.68 24.56 -15.54
CA LEU A 134 -6.19 24.03 -14.27
C LEU A 134 -5.07 23.79 -13.24
N ARG A 135 -3.85 23.45 -13.68
CA ARG A 135 -2.71 23.16 -12.78
C ARG A 135 -2.02 24.38 -12.20
N PHE A 136 -2.47 25.59 -12.55
CA PHE A 136 -2.12 26.78 -11.77
C PHE A 136 -2.73 26.73 -10.37
N HIS A 137 -3.80 25.93 -10.17
CA HIS A 137 -4.38 25.63 -8.87
C HIS A 137 -3.87 24.29 -8.35
N PRO A 138 -3.15 24.22 -7.22
CA PRO A 138 -2.75 22.94 -6.62
C PRO A 138 -3.95 22.04 -6.26
N GLN A 139 -5.12 22.65 -6.04
CA GLN A 139 -6.41 22.00 -5.79
C GLN A 139 -6.82 21.00 -6.90
N GLU A 140 -6.39 21.23 -8.14
CA GLU A 140 -6.66 20.32 -9.27
C GLU A 140 -6.04 18.94 -9.05
N GLU A 141 -4.75 18.88 -8.71
CA GLU A 141 -4.04 17.60 -8.50
C GLU A 141 -4.39 16.96 -7.15
N ALA A 142 -4.87 17.76 -6.18
CA ALA A 142 -5.32 17.29 -4.87
C ALA A 142 -6.77 16.76 -4.85
N ASN A 143 -7.49 16.84 -5.98
CA ASN A 143 -8.92 16.50 -6.08
C ASN A 143 -9.79 17.24 -5.05
N ASP A 144 -9.51 18.53 -4.84
CA ASP A 144 -10.19 19.31 -3.80
C ASP A 144 -11.71 19.42 -4.07
N PRO A 145 -12.58 19.05 -3.10
CA PRO A 145 -14.03 19.10 -3.28
C PRO A 145 -14.58 20.50 -3.56
N THR A 146 -13.97 21.55 -3.01
CA THR A 146 -14.43 22.94 -3.19
C THR A 146 -14.14 23.40 -4.62
N PHE A 147 -12.91 23.15 -5.09
CA PHE A 147 -12.51 23.47 -6.46
C PHE A 147 -13.30 22.66 -7.49
N ALA A 148 -13.53 21.37 -7.24
CA ALA A 148 -14.38 20.53 -8.09
C ALA A 148 -15.83 21.06 -8.19
N LYS A 149 -16.39 21.53 -7.06
CA LYS A 149 -17.73 22.15 -7.02
C LYS A 149 -17.78 23.48 -7.77
N GLU A 150 -16.73 24.30 -7.67
CA GLU A 150 -16.63 25.55 -8.45
C GLU A 150 -16.57 25.26 -9.96
N LEU A 151 -15.74 24.31 -10.39
CA LEU A 151 -15.69 23.86 -11.78
C LEU A 151 -17.04 23.32 -12.25
N ALA A 152 -17.68 22.45 -11.46
CA ALA A 152 -18.99 21.87 -11.75
C ALA A 152 -20.07 22.93 -11.89
N SER A 153 -20.02 24.00 -11.09
CA SER A 153 -20.96 25.11 -11.17
C SER A 153 -21.01 25.69 -12.58
N HIS A 154 -19.93 25.55 -13.37
CA HIS A 154 -19.81 26.14 -14.70
C HIS A 154 -20.73 25.53 -15.76
N ALA A 155 -21.41 24.40 -15.52
CA ALA A 155 -22.24 23.76 -16.54
C ALA A 155 -23.38 22.89 -15.98
N ASP A 156 -24.32 22.54 -16.86
CA ASP A 156 -25.41 21.61 -16.57
C ASP A 156 -25.01 20.15 -16.83
N ILE A 157 -24.07 19.95 -17.75
CA ILE A 157 -23.59 18.64 -18.23
C ILE A 157 -22.07 18.64 -18.21
N PHE A 158 -21.49 17.55 -17.77
CA PHE A 158 -20.05 17.30 -17.84
C PHE A 158 -19.76 16.28 -18.95
N VAL A 159 -18.79 16.61 -19.81
CA VAL A 159 -18.28 15.72 -20.86
C VAL A 159 -16.79 15.50 -20.60
N ASN A 160 -16.42 14.27 -20.26
CA ASN A 160 -15.02 13.90 -20.20
C ASN A 160 -14.56 13.40 -21.57
N ASP A 161 -13.68 14.14 -22.22
CA ASP A 161 -13.06 13.80 -23.51
C ASP A 161 -11.53 13.75 -23.40
N ALA A 162 -10.99 13.59 -22.18
CA ALA A 162 -9.57 13.62 -21.89
C ALA A 162 -9.04 12.25 -21.42
N PHE A 163 -9.03 11.26 -22.33
CA PHE A 163 -8.58 9.90 -22.03
C PHE A 163 -7.16 9.85 -21.41
N GLY A 164 -6.23 10.66 -21.94
CA GLY A 164 -4.86 10.75 -21.41
C GLY A 164 -4.75 11.17 -19.95
N THR A 165 -5.79 11.78 -19.36
CA THR A 165 -5.87 12.09 -17.92
C THR A 165 -6.94 11.32 -17.15
N ALA A 166 -7.67 10.41 -17.79
CA ALA A 166 -8.73 9.64 -17.15
C ALA A 166 -8.22 8.68 -16.05
N HIS A 167 -6.94 8.29 -16.11
CA HIS A 167 -6.25 7.53 -15.06
C HIS A 167 -5.96 8.34 -13.79
N ARG A 168 -6.25 9.65 -13.77
CA ARG A 168 -5.95 10.53 -12.64
C ARG A 168 -7.21 10.95 -11.92
N ALA A 169 -7.20 10.77 -10.61
CA ALA A 169 -8.20 11.23 -9.67
C ALA A 169 -8.03 12.74 -9.40
N HIS A 170 -8.32 13.59 -10.39
CA HIS A 170 -8.21 15.05 -10.25
C HIS A 170 -9.59 15.70 -10.13
N ALA A 171 -9.62 16.95 -9.67
CA ALA A 171 -10.87 17.70 -9.52
C ALA A 171 -11.63 17.82 -10.85
N SER A 172 -10.93 18.10 -11.95
CA SER A 172 -11.54 18.27 -13.28
C SER A 172 -11.88 16.98 -14.04
N THR A 173 -11.49 15.79 -13.53
CA THR A 173 -11.73 14.49 -14.17
C THR A 173 -12.67 13.61 -13.37
N GLU A 174 -12.48 13.56 -12.05
CA GLU A 174 -13.28 12.75 -11.12
C GLU A 174 -14.12 13.64 -10.21
N GLY A 175 -13.53 14.57 -9.45
CA GLY A 175 -14.25 15.34 -8.43
C GLY A 175 -15.47 16.09 -8.97
N VAL A 176 -15.37 16.66 -10.18
CA VAL A 176 -16.45 17.39 -10.85
C VAL A 176 -17.70 16.54 -11.08
N THR A 177 -17.54 15.23 -11.30
CA THR A 177 -18.65 14.30 -11.56
C THR A 177 -19.59 14.14 -10.37
N GLN A 178 -19.08 14.39 -9.14
CA GLN A 178 -19.87 14.33 -7.91
C GLN A 178 -20.88 15.49 -7.79
N TYR A 179 -20.66 16.57 -8.55
CA TYR A 179 -21.44 17.82 -8.45
C TYR A 179 -22.25 18.13 -9.72
N VAL A 180 -21.98 17.45 -10.83
CA VAL A 180 -22.74 17.56 -12.07
C VAL A 180 -23.61 16.32 -12.25
N SER A 181 -24.93 16.52 -12.33
CA SER A 181 -25.90 15.42 -12.38
C SER A 181 -25.83 14.58 -13.66
N THR A 182 -25.29 15.12 -14.76
CA THR A 182 -25.16 14.41 -16.04
C THR A 182 -23.70 14.43 -16.49
N SER A 183 -23.04 13.28 -16.39
CA SER A 183 -21.65 13.08 -16.83
C SER A 183 -21.63 12.05 -17.97
N VAL A 184 -20.99 12.39 -19.09
CA VAL A 184 -20.91 11.52 -20.28
C VAL A 184 -19.51 11.47 -20.87
N ALA A 185 -19.21 10.39 -21.59
CA ALA A 185 -17.97 10.29 -22.36
C ALA A 185 -18.09 11.09 -23.67
N GLY A 186 -17.07 11.88 -23.96
CA GLY A 186 -16.86 12.48 -25.29
C GLY A 186 -16.42 11.44 -26.32
N LYS A 187 -16.33 11.84 -27.59
CA LYS A 187 -16.08 10.91 -28.71
C LYS A 187 -14.68 10.32 -28.67
N LEU A 188 -13.67 11.06 -28.20
CA LEU A 188 -12.30 10.55 -28.06
C LEU A 188 -12.24 9.49 -26.96
N LEU A 189 -12.80 9.81 -25.78
CA LEU A 189 -12.84 8.87 -24.66
C LEU A 189 -13.62 7.59 -25.03
N GLU A 190 -14.79 7.73 -25.67
CA GLU A 190 -15.58 6.58 -26.13
C GLU A 190 -14.81 5.72 -27.14
N LYS A 191 -14.12 6.34 -28.10
CA LYS A 191 -13.31 5.62 -29.10
C LYS A 191 -12.17 4.83 -28.44
N GLU A 192 -11.46 5.44 -27.50
CA GLU A 192 -10.35 4.80 -26.77
C GLU A 192 -10.84 3.59 -25.95
N LEU A 193 -11.91 3.79 -25.16
CA LEU A 193 -12.52 2.73 -24.37
C LEU A 193 -13.03 1.59 -25.24
N LYS A 194 -13.65 1.91 -26.38
CA LYS A 194 -14.15 0.90 -27.31
C LYS A 194 -13.03 -0.01 -27.80
N TYR A 195 -11.97 0.55 -28.37
CA TYR A 195 -10.88 -0.26 -28.93
C TYR A 195 -10.12 -1.05 -27.85
N LEU A 196 -9.78 -0.41 -26.73
CA LEU A 196 -8.98 -1.05 -25.68
C LEU A 196 -9.79 -2.08 -24.88
N SER A 197 -11.04 -1.80 -24.54
CA SER A 197 -11.88 -2.76 -23.81
C SER A 197 -12.29 -3.93 -24.70
N GLU A 198 -12.64 -3.71 -25.98
CA GLU A 198 -12.92 -4.82 -26.92
C GLU A 198 -11.71 -5.74 -27.10
N ALA A 199 -10.48 -5.20 -27.08
CA ALA A 199 -9.26 -6.00 -27.18
C ALA A 199 -8.91 -6.79 -25.91
N VAL A 200 -9.43 -6.39 -24.75
CA VAL A 200 -9.15 -7.04 -23.46
C VAL A 200 -10.27 -7.99 -23.05
N ASP A 201 -11.54 -7.58 -23.16
CA ASP A 201 -12.70 -8.30 -22.63
C ASP A 201 -13.27 -9.33 -23.62
N ALA A 202 -13.27 -9.01 -24.92
CA ALA A 202 -13.85 -9.88 -25.96
C ALA A 202 -13.02 -9.87 -27.26
N PRO A 203 -11.71 -10.18 -27.21
CA PRO A 203 -10.86 -10.12 -28.38
C PRO A 203 -11.23 -11.16 -29.43
N LYS A 204 -11.04 -10.81 -30.70
CA LYS A 204 -11.04 -11.80 -31.77
C LYS A 204 -9.71 -12.56 -31.70
N ARG A 205 -9.76 -13.84 -31.32
CA ARG A 205 -8.56 -14.67 -31.15
C ARG A 205 -8.03 -15.20 -32.49
N PRO A 206 -6.71 -15.37 -32.66
CA PRO A 206 -5.67 -15.20 -31.64
C PRO A 206 -5.46 -13.74 -31.24
N LEU A 207 -5.44 -13.48 -29.93
CA LEU A 207 -5.06 -12.21 -29.31
C LEU A 207 -3.56 -12.23 -29.02
N VAL A 208 -2.88 -11.21 -29.52
CA VAL A 208 -1.44 -11.06 -29.34
C VAL A 208 -1.10 -9.73 -28.70
N ALA A 209 -0.13 -9.77 -27.79
CA ALA A 209 0.55 -8.59 -27.28
C ALA A 209 2.01 -8.54 -27.75
N ILE A 210 2.43 -7.39 -28.25
CA ILE A 210 3.82 -7.06 -28.57
C ILE A 210 4.26 -6.03 -27.54
N ILE A 211 5.21 -6.38 -26.68
CA ILE A 211 5.67 -5.55 -25.57
C ILE A 211 7.15 -5.25 -25.77
N GLY A 212 7.47 -3.96 -25.89
CA GLY A 212 8.82 -3.42 -26.07
C GLY A 212 9.19 -2.44 -24.96
N GLY A 213 10.48 -2.16 -24.80
CA GLY A 213 10.97 -1.18 -23.84
C GLY A 213 12.34 -1.51 -23.25
N ALA A 214 12.93 -0.54 -22.55
CA ALA A 214 14.28 -0.67 -22.00
C ALA A 214 14.38 -1.49 -20.70
N LYS A 215 13.29 -1.58 -19.91
CA LYS A 215 13.29 -2.17 -18.57
C LYS A 215 12.08 -3.08 -18.35
N VAL A 216 12.30 -4.23 -17.72
CA VAL A 216 11.26 -5.18 -17.28
C VAL A 216 10.42 -4.56 -16.17
N SER A 217 11.05 -3.87 -15.21
CA SER A 217 10.39 -3.33 -14.00
C SER A 217 9.22 -2.40 -14.32
N THR A 218 9.27 -1.69 -15.46
CA THR A 218 8.21 -0.76 -15.89
C THR A 218 7.05 -1.45 -16.61
N LYS A 219 7.19 -2.75 -16.94
CA LYS A 219 6.20 -3.54 -17.70
C LYS A 219 5.65 -4.75 -16.94
N ILE A 220 6.05 -4.97 -15.68
CA ILE A 220 5.60 -6.11 -14.86
C ILE A 220 4.07 -6.24 -14.80
N PRO A 221 3.31 -5.21 -14.38
CA PRO A 221 1.86 -5.37 -14.19
C PRO A 221 1.14 -5.66 -15.52
N VAL A 222 1.62 -5.02 -16.60
CA VAL A 222 1.12 -5.22 -17.96
C VAL A 222 1.38 -6.65 -18.42
N LEU A 223 2.61 -7.16 -18.24
CA LEU A 223 2.98 -8.52 -18.62
C LEU A 223 2.20 -9.57 -17.84
N GLU A 224 1.99 -9.37 -16.53
CA GLU A 224 1.19 -10.28 -15.71
C GLU A 224 -0.28 -10.31 -16.13
N SER A 225 -0.90 -9.15 -16.36
CA SER A 225 -2.28 -9.04 -16.86
C SER A 225 -2.44 -9.69 -18.23
N LEU A 226 -1.52 -9.42 -19.16
CA LEU A 226 -1.59 -9.94 -20.53
C LEU A 226 -1.33 -11.44 -20.59
N LEU A 227 -0.52 -12.00 -19.67
CA LEU A 227 -0.30 -13.43 -19.58
C LEU A 227 -1.58 -14.23 -19.25
N GLU A 228 -2.55 -13.59 -18.59
CA GLU A 228 -3.85 -14.22 -18.30
C GLU A 228 -4.79 -14.22 -19.52
N LYS A 229 -4.53 -13.35 -20.52
CA LYS A 229 -5.52 -13.01 -21.56
C LYS A 229 -5.07 -13.34 -22.97
N CYS A 230 -3.79 -13.16 -23.28
CA CYS A 230 -3.21 -13.32 -24.62
C CYS A 230 -2.92 -14.78 -24.98
N ASP A 231 -3.01 -15.11 -26.27
CA ASP A 231 -2.60 -16.41 -26.80
C ASP A 231 -1.09 -16.44 -27.10
N LYS A 232 -0.54 -15.31 -27.56
CA LYS A 232 0.90 -15.12 -27.80
C LYS A 232 1.38 -13.78 -27.23
N ILE A 233 2.59 -13.75 -26.67
CA ILE A 233 3.26 -12.54 -26.20
C ILE A 233 4.63 -12.45 -26.86
N PHE A 234 4.93 -11.35 -27.53
CA PHE A 234 6.22 -11.06 -28.15
C PHE A 234 6.95 -10.01 -27.33
N LEU A 235 8.21 -10.25 -27.00
CA LEU A 235 9.06 -9.24 -26.35
C LEU A 235 10.08 -8.64 -27.30
N GLY A 236 10.36 -7.35 -27.12
CA GLY A 236 11.43 -6.62 -27.82
C GLY A 236 12.04 -5.53 -26.94
N GLY A 237 12.97 -4.75 -27.48
CA GLY A 237 13.68 -3.69 -26.74
C GLY A 237 14.70 -4.22 -25.73
N GLY A 238 15.29 -3.33 -24.93
CA GLY A 238 16.36 -3.68 -23.98
C GLY A 238 15.95 -4.66 -22.88
N MET A 239 14.66 -4.78 -22.55
CA MET A 239 14.23 -5.68 -21.49
C MET A 239 14.44 -7.18 -21.80
N ILE A 240 14.56 -7.56 -23.07
CA ILE A 240 14.81 -8.95 -23.47
C ILE A 240 16.11 -9.51 -22.88
N PHE A 241 17.11 -8.65 -22.63
CA PHE A 241 18.40 -9.08 -22.09
C PHE A 241 18.29 -9.54 -20.63
N THR A 242 17.31 -9.06 -19.87
CA THR A 242 17.01 -9.60 -18.53
C THR A 242 16.41 -11.01 -18.62
N PHE A 243 15.60 -11.30 -19.65
CA PHE A 243 15.08 -12.65 -19.91
C PHE A 243 16.17 -13.61 -20.40
N TYR A 244 17.09 -13.16 -21.25
CA TYR A 244 18.25 -13.96 -21.65
C TYR A 244 19.18 -14.24 -20.48
N ARG A 245 19.43 -13.24 -19.62
CA ARG A 245 20.19 -13.43 -18.37
C ARG A 245 19.52 -14.48 -17.47
N ALA A 246 18.20 -14.45 -17.37
CA ALA A 246 17.39 -15.45 -16.66
C ALA A 246 17.52 -16.87 -17.24
N GLN A 247 17.76 -17.00 -18.55
CA GLN A 247 18.02 -18.27 -19.23
C GLN A 247 19.51 -18.69 -19.20
N GLY A 248 20.38 -17.91 -18.54
CA GLY A 248 21.82 -18.18 -18.46
C GLY A 248 22.60 -17.80 -19.71
N ILE A 249 22.04 -16.97 -20.60
CA ILE A 249 22.69 -16.48 -21.82
C ILE A 249 23.50 -15.21 -21.50
N GLU A 250 24.72 -15.11 -22.06
CA GLU A 250 25.54 -13.90 -21.96
C GLU A 250 25.02 -12.79 -22.89
N VAL A 251 24.91 -11.57 -22.36
CA VAL A 251 24.23 -10.44 -23.04
C VAL A 251 25.13 -9.21 -23.25
N GLY A 252 26.44 -9.38 -23.07
CA GLY A 252 27.42 -8.29 -23.14
C GLY A 252 27.12 -7.15 -22.18
N LYS A 253 27.22 -5.89 -22.65
CA LYS A 253 26.92 -4.68 -21.88
C LYS A 253 25.45 -4.27 -21.88
N SER A 254 24.58 -5.07 -22.48
CA SER A 254 23.15 -4.75 -22.64
C SER A 254 22.47 -4.55 -21.29
N ILE A 255 21.39 -3.77 -21.27
CA ILE A 255 20.69 -3.39 -20.03
C ILE A 255 20.06 -4.62 -19.37
N VAL A 256 20.51 -4.96 -18.15
CA VAL A 256 19.97 -6.04 -17.33
C VAL A 256 19.54 -5.49 -15.99
N GLU A 257 18.32 -5.84 -15.57
CA GLU A 257 17.83 -5.58 -14.22
C GLU A 257 18.05 -6.82 -13.35
N GLU A 258 19.20 -6.87 -12.66
CA GLU A 258 19.62 -8.05 -11.89
C GLU A 258 18.61 -8.43 -10.79
N ASP A 259 17.92 -7.46 -10.18
CA ASP A 259 16.86 -7.69 -9.19
C ASP A 259 15.56 -8.25 -9.79
N LYS A 260 15.43 -8.30 -11.12
CA LYS A 260 14.26 -8.82 -11.85
C LYS A 260 14.52 -10.12 -12.62
N VAL A 261 15.73 -10.68 -12.54
CA VAL A 261 16.08 -11.94 -13.21
C VAL A 261 15.21 -13.10 -12.71
N GLU A 262 15.00 -13.23 -11.40
CA GLU A 262 14.15 -14.29 -10.84
C GLU A 262 12.67 -14.11 -11.22
N PHE A 263 12.20 -12.86 -11.29
CA PHE A 263 10.85 -12.58 -11.81
C PHE A 263 10.72 -12.98 -13.28
N ALA A 264 11.71 -12.66 -14.12
CA ALA A 264 11.71 -13.05 -15.53
C ALA A 264 11.67 -14.58 -15.72
N LYS A 265 12.41 -15.34 -14.88
CA LYS A 265 12.32 -16.81 -14.83
C LYS A 265 10.91 -17.28 -14.46
N ALA A 266 10.34 -16.74 -13.38
CA ALA A 266 9.01 -17.11 -12.93
C ALA A 266 7.93 -16.82 -13.99
N LEU A 267 8.05 -15.71 -14.73
CA LEU A 267 7.11 -15.34 -15.78
C LEU A 267 7.19 -16.29 -16.99
N LEU A 268 8.40 -16.72 -17.39
CA LEU A 268 8.58 -17.72 -18.46
C LEU A 268 7.95 -19.08 -18.08
N GLU A 269 8.10 -19.50 -16.83
CA GLU A 269 7.48 -20.74 -16.33
C GLU A 269 5.96 -20.61 -16.26
N LYS A 270 5.44 -19.49 -15.75
CA LYS A 270 3.99 -19.22 -15.71
C LYS A 270 3.38 -19.23 -17.12
N ALA A 271 4.10 -18.70 -18.12
CA ALA A 271 3.66 -18.73 -19.52
C ALA A 271 3.52 -20.17 -20.05
N LYS A 272 4.51 -21.04 -19.75
CA LYS A 272 4.47 -22.47 -20.11
C LYS A 272 3.29 -23.17 -19.45
N GLN A 273 3.08 -22.94 -18.15
CA GLN A 273 1.97 -23.55 -17.39
C GLN A 273 0.60 -23.17 -17.96
N LYS A 274 0.45 -21.94 -18.46
CA LYS A 274 -0.81 -21.43 -19.02
C LYS A 274 -0.98 -21.69 -20.52
N GLY A 275 0.01 -22.31 -21.17
CA GLY A 275 -0.02 -22.57 -22.61
C GLY A 275 0.07 -21.31 -23.47
N VAL A 276 0.53 -20.18 -22.90
CA VAL A 276 0.74 -18.93 -23.64
C VAL A 276 2.06 -19.01 -24.39
N ARG A 277 2.06 -18.74 -25.70
CA ARG A 277 3.29 -18.73 -26.50
C ARG A 277 4.08 -17.45 -26.23
N PHE A 278 5.08 -17.55 -25.36
CA PHE A 278 5.98 -16.45 -25.02
C PHE A 278 7.20 -16.44 -25.96
N ILE A 279 7.28 -15.46 -26.85
CA ILE A 279 8.22 -15.42 -27.98
C ILE A 279 9.28 -14.35 -27.72
N LEU A 280 10.53 -14.78 -27.59
CA LEU A 280 11.71 -13.93 -27.50
C LEU A 280 12.44 -13.88 -28.86
N PRO A 281 13.19 -12.81 -29.17
CA PRO A 281 14.07 -12.75 -30.34
C PRO A 281 15.10 -13.89 -30.38
N THR A 282 15.47 -14.31 -31.58
CA THR A 282 16.49 -15.38 -31.81
C THR A 282 17.83 -14.81 -32.26
N ASP A 283 17.82 -13.60 -32.79
CA ASP A 283 18.98 -12.83 -33.22
C ASP A 283 18.75 -11.34 -32.91
N VAL A 284 19.84 -10.61 -32.68
CA VAL A 284 19.82 -9.20 -32.28
C VAL A 284 20.86 -8.40 -33.06
N VAL A 285 20.57 -7.13 -33.30
CA VAL A 285 21.54 -6.16 -33.80
C VAL A 285 22.29 -5.59 -32.61
N VAL A 286 23.60 -5.80 -32.58
CA VAL A 286 24.49 -5.32 -31.52
C VAL A 286 25.39 -4.19 -32.02
N ALA A 287 25.79 -3.30 -31.12
CA ALA A 287 26.73 -2.22 -31.40
C ALA A 287 27.80 -2.05 -30.30
N ASP A 288 28.94 -1.48 -30.67
CA ASP A 288 30.04 -1.20 -29.73
C ASP A 288 29.74 -0.02 -28.76
N LYS A 289 28.81 0.87 -29.12
CA LYS A 289 28.37 2.02 -28.31
C LYS A 289 26.93 2.45 -28.64
N TYR A 290 26.32 3.21 -27.73
CA TYR A 290 24.96 3.76 -27.88
C TYR A 290 24.99 5.08 -28.68
N GLU A 291 25.25 5.02 -29.99
CA GLU A 291 25.31 6.20 -30.85
C GLU A 291 24.81 5.89 -32.27
N ALA A 292 24.35 6.92 -33.00
CA ALA A 292 23.90 6.79 -34.39
C ALA A 292 25.00 6.33 -35.37
N THR A 293 26.28 6.52 -35.02
CA THR A 293 27.46 6.19 -35.85
C THR A 293 28.26 5.00 -35.30
N ALA A 294 27.69 4.24 -34.37
CA ALA A 294 28.33 3.07 -33.77
C ALA A 294 28.58 1.95 -34.79
N ASN A 295 29.65 1.17 -34.61
CA ASN A 295 29.87 -0.03 -35.42
C ASN A 295 28.82 -1.07 -35.00
N SER A 296 28.09 -1.62 -35.97
CA SER A 296 27.00 -2.56 -35.72
C SER A 296 27.18 -3.87 -36.49
N LYS A 297 26.64 -4.96 -35.93
CA LYS A 297 26.53 -6.25 -36.61
C LYS A 297 25.33 -7.03 -36.04
N THR A 298 24.81 -7.96 -36.83
CA THR A 298 23.79 -8.91 -36.37
C THR A 298 24.45 -10.17 -35.84
N VAL A 299 24.03 -10.64 -34.67
CA VAL A 299 24.52 -11.87 -34.04
C VAL A 299 23.37 -12.73 -33.56
N SER A 300 23.63 -14.04 -33.39
CA SER A 300 22.73 -14.89 -32.59
C SER A 300 22.70 -14.41 -31.14
N ILE A 301 21.60 -14.66 -30.44
CA ILE A 301 21.50 -14.37 -28.99
C ILE A 301 22.57 -15.10 -28.16
N HIS A 302 23.19 -16.17 -28.68
CA HIS A 302 24.27 -16.91 -28.02
C HIS A 302 25.67 -16.35 -28.31
N ASP A 303 25.81 -15.43 -29.27
CA ASP A 303 27.10 -14.93 -29.77
C ASP A 303 27.25 -13.41 -29.53
N ILE A 304 26.60 -12.87 -28.50
CA ILE A 304 26.67 -11.45 -28.14
C ILE A 304 28.06 -11.15 -27.56
N PRO A 305 28.88 -10.28 -28.17
CA PRO A 305 30.21 -9.97 -27.64
C PRO A 305 30.15 -9.26 -26.29
N ALA A 306 31.08 -9.58 -25.37
CA ALA A 306 31.08 -9.09 -23.98
C ALA A 306 30.97 -7.55 -23.84
N GLU A 307 31.58 -6.80 -24.75
CA GLU A 307 31.63 -5.33 -24.69
C GLU A 307 30.53 -4.63 -25.51
N TRP A 308 29.65 -5.39 -26.17
CA TRP A 308 28.66 -4.86 -27.11
C TRP A 308 27.26 -4.79 -26.49
N LEU A 309 26.44 -3.88 -27.02
CA LEU A 309 25.08 -3.58 -26.58
C LEU A 309 24.09 -4.07 -27.64
N GLY A 310 23.03 -4.79 -27.27
CA GLY A 310 21.95 -5.09 -28.19
C GLY A 310 20.95 -3.94 -28.29
N LEU A 311 20.70 -3.47 -29.52
CA LEU A 311 19.97 -2.22 -29.79
C LEU A 311 18.74 -2.39 -30.71
N ASP A 312 18.57 -3.54 -31.38
CA ASP A 312 17.37 -3.86 -32.17
C ASP A 312 17.24 -5.38 -32.39
N ILE A 313 16.10 -5.84 -32.90
CA ILE A 313 15.89 -7.25 -33.28
C ILE A 313 16.49 -7.56 -34.66
N GLY A 314 17.11 -8.74 -34.79
CA GLY A 314 17.74 -9.17 -36.04
C GLY A 314 16.76 -9.63 -37.13
N PRO A 315 17.23 -9.83 -38.38
CA PRO A 315 16.37 -10.21 -39.51
C PRO A 315 15.68 -11.57 -39.36
N GLN A 316 16.27 -12.54 -38.65
CA GLN A 316 15.62 -13.84 -38.44
C GLN A 316 14.42 -13.70 -37.50
N THR A 317 14.57 -12.89 -36.45
CA THR A 317 13.51 -12.53 -35.53
C THR A 317 12.40 -11.79 -36.26
N GLN A 318 12.75 -10.81 -37.10
CA GLN A 318 11.77 -10.07 -37.90
C GLN A 318 10.91 -11.00 -38.76
N THR A 319 11.54 -11.98 -39.43
CA THR A 319 10.85 -12.98 -40.25
C THR A 319 9.94 -13.89 -39.39
N THR A 320 10.41 -14.27 -38.21
CA THR A 320 9.65 -15.08 -37.26
C THR A 320 8.43 -14.33 -36.73
N PHE A 321 8.61 -13.06 -36.35
CA PHE A 321 7.54 -12.19 -35.86
C PHE A 321 6.50 -11.95 -36.96
N GLU A 322 6.92 -11.68 -38.19
CA GLU A 322 6.02 -11.53 -39.33
C GLU A 322 5.13 -12.77 -39.54
N LYS A 323 5.75 -13.96 -39.54
CA LYS A 323 5.03 -15.22 -39.70
C LYS A 323 4.01 -15.43 -38.58
N GLU A 324 4.42 -15.26 -37.33
CA GLU A 324 3.60 -15.52 -36.15
C GLU A 324 2.56 -14.42 -35.85
N LEU A 325 2.67 -13.24 -36.45
CA LEU A 325 1.66 -12.17 -36.39
C LEU A 325 0.64 -12.25 -37.52
N SER A 326 1.01 -12.85 -38.67
CA SER A 326 0.15 -12.87 -39.86
C SER A 326 -1.14 -13.68 -39.72
N ASP A 327 -1.22 -14.57 -38.72
CA ASP A 327 -2.38 -15.41 -38.39
C ASP A 327 -3.25 -14.83 -37.25
N CYS A 328 -2.92 -13.63 -36.76
CA CYS A 328 -3.54 -13.04 -35.59
C CYS A 328 -4.70 -12.12 -35.95
N ASN A 329 -5.76 -12.13 -35.13
CA ASN A 329 -6.98 -11.38 -35.39
C ASN A 329 -7.09 -10.10 -34.54
N THR A 330 -6.45 -10.06 -33.37
CA THR A 330 -6.31 -8.86 -32.53
C THR A 330 -4.87 -8.73 -32.06
N ILE A 331 -4.25 -7.57 -32.31
CA ILE A 331 -2.85 -7.32 -31.97
C ILE A 331 -2.75 -5.99 -31.21
N VAL A 332 -2.17 -6.04 -30.02
CA VAL A 332 -1.87 -4.87 -29.18
C VAL A 332 -0.36 -4.66 -29.15
N TRP A 333 0.13 -3.50 -29.54
CA TRP A 333 1.55 -3.17 -29.53
C TRP A 333 1.86 -2.02 -28.58
N ASN A 334 2.80 -2.25 -27.67
CA ASN A 334 3.26 -1.26 -26.70
C ASN A 334 4.79 -1.28 -26.54
N GLY A 335 5.47 -0.29 -27.13
CA GLY A 335 6.91 -0.08 -27.04
C GLY A 335 7.71 -0.62 -28.24
N PRO A 336 8.77 0.09 -28.69
CA PRO A 336 9.55 -0.28 -29.86
C PRO A 336 10.40 -1.55 -29.63
N MET A 337 10.85 -2.17 -30.74
CA MET A 337 11.72 -3.35 -30.71
C MET A 337 13.20 -3.01 -30.51
N GLY A 338 13.58 -1.76 -30.80
CA GLY A 338 14.94 -1.26 -30.74
C GLY A 338 15.01 0.25 -30.54
N VAL A 339 16.21 0.82 -30.62
CA VAL A 339 16.49 2.26 -30.49
C VAL A 339 16.17 2.97 -31.80
N PHE A 340 14.87 3.13 -32.07
CA PHE A 340 14.34 3.61 -33.34
C PHE A 340 14.71 5.05 -33.69
N GLU A 341 15.23 5.81 -32.73
CA GLU A 341 15.78 7.16 -32.91
C GLU A 341 17.04 7.17 -33.77
N TYR A 342 17.74 6.03 -33.86
CA TYR A 342 18.89 5.84 -34.72
C TYR A 342 18.50 4.96 -35.90
N GLU A 343 18.64 5.47 -37.12
CA GLU A 343 18.16 4.81 -38.35
C GLU A 343 18.68 3.37 -38.47
N GLN A 344 19.96 3.14 -38.13
CA GLN A 344 20.59 1.81 -38.16
C GLN A 344 20.03 0.80 -37.14
N PHE A 345 19.31 1.25 -36.10
CA PHE A 345 18.69 0.41 -35.06
C PHE A 345 17.16 0.53 -35.04
N ALA A 346 16.57 1.07 -36.11
CA ALA A 346 15.14 1.20 -36.26
C ALA A 346 14.52 0.08 -37.09
N HIS A 347 15.31 -0.70 -37.82
CA HIS A 347 14.84 -1.65 -38.83
C HIS A 347 13.82 -2.67 -38.29
N GLY A 348 14.09 -3.26 -37.13
CA GLY A 348 13.20 -4.21 -36.47
C GLY A 348 11.87 -3.59 -36.05
N THR A 349 11.92 -2.41 -35.41
CA THR A 349 10.73 -1.64 -35.03
C THR A 349 9.88 -1.28 -36.25
N ASN A 350 10.53 -0.81 -37.32
CA ASN A 350 9.86 -0.45 -38.57
C ASN A 350 9.23 -1.66 -39.24
N ARG A 351 9.92 -2.80 -39.23
CA ARG A 351 9.39 -4.04 -39.82
C ARG A 351 8.14 -4.51 -39.09
N VAL A 352 8.11 -4.45 -37.75
CA VAL A 352 6.90 -4.76 -36.97
C VAL A 352 5.76 -3.81 -37.36
N ALA A 353 6.01 -2.50 -37.49
CA ALA A 353 4.98 -1.56 -37.93
C ALA A 353 4.41 -1.91 -39.33
N GLU A 354 5.25 -2.25 -40.31
CA GLU A 354 4.81 -2.67 -41.64
C GLU A 354 3.96 -3.95 -41.63
N VAL A 355 4.35 -4.91 -40.81
CA VAL A 355 3.61 -6.17 -40.62
C VAL A 355 2.23 -5.88 -40.04
N LEU A 356 2.13 -5.02 -39.02
CA LEU A 356 0.84 -4.66 -38.41
C LEU A 356 -0.08 -3.93 -39.41
N ALA A 357 0.46 -3.00 -40.20
CA ALA A 357 -0.30 -2.34 -41.27
C ALA A 357 -0.85 -3.38 -42.28
N SER A 358 -0.03 -4.37 -42.64
CA SER A 358 -0.42 -5.46 -43.53
C SER A 358 -1.49 -6.38 -42.92
N CYS A 359 -1.39 -6.70 -41.62
CA CYS A 359 -2.40 -7.48 -40.89
C CYS A 359 -3.73 -6.72 -40.82
N THR A 360 -3.68 -5.40 -40.62
CA THR A 360 -4.86 -4.53 -40.61
C THR A 360 -5.59 -4.58 -41.94
N LYS A 361 -4.85 -4.48 -43.07
CA LYS A 361 -5.42 -4.61 -44.43
C LYS A 361 -6.09 -5.98 -44.66
N LYS A 362 -5.62 -7.04 -43.98
CA LYS A 362 -6.22 -8.38 -44.02
C LYS A 362 -7.40 -8.57 -43.07
N GLY A 363 -7.75 -7.55 -42.27
CA GLY A 363 -8.91 -7.55 -41.38
C GLY A 363 -8.60 -7.78 -39.89
N ALA A 364 -7.32 -7.84 -39.49
CA ALA A 364 -6.94 -7.90 -38.08
C ALA A 364 -7.14 -6.54 -37.41
N THR A 365 -7.56 -6.54 -36.14
CA THR A 365 -7.63 -5.32 -35.33
C THR A 365 -6.26 -5.03 -34.71
N THR A 366 -5.65 -3.91 -35.07
CA THR A 366 -4.32 -3.48 -34.59
C THR A 366 -4.42 -2.22 -33.74
N ILE A 367 -3.95 -2.33 -32.49
CA ILE A 367 -4.02 -1.24 -31.51
C ILE A 367 -2.60 -0.88 -31.09
N ILE A 368 -2.22 0.37 -31.34
CA ILE A 368 -0.90 0.88 -31.00
C ILE A 368 -1.03 1.80 -29.79
N GLY A 369 -0.37 1.45 -28.69
CA GLY A 369 -0.30 2.26 -27.47
C GLY A 369 1.14 2.52 -27.06
N GLY A 370 1.36 3.44 -26.13
CA GLY A 370 2.70 3.85 -25.69
C GLY A 370 3.34 4.88 -26.64
N GLY A 371 3.90 5.96 -26.07
CA GLY A 371 4.38 7.11 -26.85
C GLY A 371 5.41 6.75 -27.92
N ASP A 372 6.35 5.87 -27.59
CA ASP A 372 7.47 5.53 -28.48
C ASP A 372 7.03 4.67 -29.69
N SER A 373 6.14 3.70 -29.49
CA SER A 373 5.58 2.90 -30.59
C SER A 373 4.66 3.71 -31.49
N VAL A 374 3.88 4.65 -30.92
CA VAL A 374 3.08 5.60 -31.72
C VAL A 374 3.99 6.49 -32.57
N ALA A 375 5.04 7.07 -31.97
CA ALA A 375 6.01 7.89 -32.69
C ALA A 375 6.71 7.11 -33.82
N ALA A 376 7.07 5.84 -33.59
CA ALA A 376 7.67 4.98 -34.61
C ALA A 376 6.74 4.76 -35.81
N VAL A 377 5.45 4.51 -35.57
CA VAL A 377 4.43 4.33 -36.62
C VAL A 377 4.18 5.62 -37.40
N GLU A 378 4.13 6.76 -36.71
CA GLU A 378 3.95 8.08 -37.31
C GLU A 378 5.15 8.48 -38.17
N HIS A 379 6.37 8.27 -37.68
CA HIS A 379 7.60 8.55 -38.43
C HIS A 379 7.66 7.76 -39.75
N ARG A 380 7.09 6.55 -39.76
CA ARG A 380 6.96 5.73 -40.97
C ARG A 380 5.75 6.06 -41.84
N GLY A 381 4.89 6.98 -41.43
CA GLY A 381 3.68 7.36 -42.16
C GLY A 381 2.60 6.28 -42.19
N LEU A 382 2.70 5.25 -41.35
CA LEU A 382 1.79 4.10 -41.32
C LEU A 382 0.60 4.31 -40.36
N ALA A 383 0.51 5.46 -39.71
CA ALA A 383 -0.49 5.72 -38.67
C ALA A 383 -1.94 5.54 -39.15
N LYS A 384 -2.23 5.95 -40.39
CA LYS A 384 -3.55 5.80 -41.01
C LYS A 384 -3.88 4.37 -41.44
N GLU A 385 -2.88 3.48 -41.45
CA GLU A 385 -3.04 2.08 -41.83
C GLU A 385 -3.31 1.17 -40.62
N MET A 386 -3.25 1.71 -39.40
CA MET A 386 -3.57 0.99 -38.16
C MET A 386 -5.07 1.09 -37.84
N SER A 387 -5.61 0.13 -37.07
CA SER A 387 -7.02 0.21 -36.66
C SER A 387 -7.26 1.30 -35.62
N HIS A 388 -6.36 1.42 -34.65
CA HIS A 388 -6.43 2.45 -33.61
C HIS A 388 -5.04 2.84 -33.10
N ILE A 389 -4.81 4.14 -32.98
CA ILE A 389 -3.64 4.73 -32.30
C ILE A 389 -4.16 5.39 -31.04
N SER A 390 -3.69 4.90 -29.89
CA SER A 390 -4.11 5.42 -28.60
C SER A 390 -3.32 6.68 -28.24
N THR A 391 -4.05 7.75 -27.98
CA THR A 391 -3.55 9.03 -27.46
C THR A 391 -3.30 8.99 -25.95
N GLY A 392 -3.71 7.90 -25.28
CA GLY A 392 -3.82 7.78 -23.83
C GLY A 392 -2.54 7.53 -23.04
N GLY A 393 -1.38 7.32 -23.67
CA GLY A 393 -0.10 7.12 -22.98
C GLY A 393 -0.18 6.14 -21.78
N GLY A 394 -0.16 6.67 -20.55
CA GLY A 394 -0.30 5.89 -19.31
C GLY A 394 -1.70 5.34 -19.05
N ALA A 395 -2.77 6.04 -19.47
CA ALA A 395 -4.14 5.58 -19.31
C ALA A 395 -4.44 4.30 -20.09
N SER A 396 -3.89 4.16 -21.30
CA SER A 396 -4.03 2.93 -22.09
C SER A 396 -3.26 1.77 -21.47
N LEU A 397 -2.12 2.03 -20.83
CA LEU A 397 -1.38 1.01 -20.10
C LEU A 397 -2.15 0.50 -18.88
N GLU A 398 -2.64 1.40 -18.03
CA GLU A 398 -3.42 1.02 -16.84
C GLU A 398 -4.70 0.26 -17.22
N LEU A 399 -5.35 0.62 -18.32
CA LEU A 399 -6.51 -0.11 -18.83
C LEU A 399 -6.12 -1.52 -19.32
N LEU A 400 -4.96 -1.69 -19.99
CA LEU A 400 -4.42 -3.01 -20.36
C LEU A 400 -3.98 -3.84 -19.15
N GLU A 401 -3.59 -3.20 -18.05
CA GLU A 401 -3.36 -3.84 -16.75
C GLU A 401 -4.67 -4.34 -16.10
N GLY A 402 -5.83 -3.94 -16.64
CA GLY A 402 -7.15 -4.28 -16.10
C GLY A 402 -7.62 -3.35 -14.98
N LYS A 403 -6.99 -2.18 -14.81
CA LYS A 403 -7.43 -1.18 -13.83
C LYS A 403 -8.63 -0.40 -14.34
N ILE A 404 -9.49 0.01 -13.42
CA ILE A 404 -10.60 0.93 -13.69
C ILE A 404 -10.05 2.35 -13.63
N LEU A 405 -10.28 3.16 -14.67
CA LEU A 405 -9.81 4.54 -14.74
C LEU A 405 -10.72 5.44 -13.86
N PRO A 406 -10.19 6.20 -12.88
CA PRO A 406 -11.00 7.02 -11.96
C PRO A 406 -11.95 8.01 -12.66
N GLY A 407 -11.46 8.75 -13.65
CA GLY A 407 -12.26 9.71 -14.41
C GLY A 407 -13.30 9.09 -15.35
N ASP A 408 -13.41 7.76 -15.36
CA ASP A 408 -14.33 6.97 -16.18
C ASP A 408 -15.32 6.14 -15.31
N ARG A 409 -15.00 5.91 -14.02
CA ARG A 409 -15.84 5.17 -13.07
C ARG A 409 -17.19 5.85 -12.82
N GLU A 410 -17.19 7.18 -12.73
CA GLU A 410 -18.35 8.01 -12.36
C GLU A 410 -19.21 8.45 -13.56
N ILE A 411 -18.88 8.02 -14.78
CA ILE A 411 -19.69 8.28 -15.99
C ILE A 411 -20.89 7.29 -16.08
N GLU A 412 -21.12 6.45 -15.06
CA GLU A 412 -22.21 5.47 -15.00
C GLU A 412 -23.52 6.02 -14.40
N GLN A 413 -24.52 6.18 -15.28
CA GLN A 413 -25.97 6.25 -15.02
C GLN A 413 -26.52 7.43 -14.18
N SER A 414 -26.97 8.48 -14.88
CA SER A 414 -28.01 9.40 -14.39
C SER A 414 -29.21 9.49 -15.35
N VAL A 415 -30.12 8.51 -15.27
CA VAL A 415 -31.56 8.67 -15.56
C VAL A 415 -32.32 7.65 -14.67
N PRO A 416 -33.43 8.01 -13.99
CA PRO A 416 -34.11 7.11 -13.06
C PRO A 416 -34.75 5.94 -13.81
N SER A 417 -34.48 4.69 -13.39
CA SER A 417 -35.04 3.50 -14.04
C SER A 417 -36.06 2.78 -13.16
N LYS A 418 -37.18 2.46 -13.82
CA LYS A 418 -38.34 1.74 -13.30
C LYS A 418 -38.05 0.25 -13.06
N ARG A 419 -38.72 -0.28 -12.04
CA ARG A 419 -38.91 -1.70 -11.74
C ARG A 419 -39.37 -2.52 -12.96
N LYS A 420 -38.83 -3.74 -13.08
CA LYS A 420 -39.49 -4.92 -13.68
C LYS A 420 -39.14 -6.17 -12.87
N LEU A 421 -40.13 -6.69 -12.13
CA LEU A 421 -40.35 -8.14 -11.95
C LEU A 421 -40.83 -8.70 -13.32
N SER A 422 -40.71 -9.96 -13.72
CA SER A 422 -40.69 -11.26 -13.05
C SER A 422 -40.11 -12.32 -14.00
N ASN A 423 -39.59 -13.44 -13.48
CA ASN A 423 -40.17 -14.78 -13.69
C ASN A 423 -39.34 -15.85 -12.96
N LEU A 424 -40.10 -16.73 -12.31
CA LEU A 424 -39.69 -17.96 -11.63
C LEU A 424 -39.15 -18.99 -12.63
N ASP A 425 -38.26 -19.87 -12.18
CA ASP A 425 -38.49 -21.32 -12.21
C ASP A 425 -37.52 -21.99 -11.21
N ASP A 426 -38.06 -23.01 -10.55
CA ASP A 426 -37.50 -23.82 -9.48
C ASP A 426 -36.29 -24.67 -9.92
N ASP A 427 -35.38 -24.97 -8.98
CA ASP A 427 -34.96 -26.34 -8.65
C ASP A 427 -33.96 -26.33 -7.47
N GLU A 428 -34.25 -27.19 -6.50
CA GLU A 428 -33.49 -27.49 -5.29
C GLU A 428 -32.20 -28.26 -5.63
N ASP A 429 -31.09 -27.97 -4.93
CA ASP A 429 -30.15 -29.01 -4.47
C ASP A 429 -29.10 -28.45 -3.48
N GLU A 430 -28.84 -29.24 -2.44
CA GLU A 430 -27.93 -29.01 -1.31
C GLU A 430 -26.44 -29.01 -1.71
N GLN A 431 -25.62 -28.10 -1.14
CA GLN A 431 -24.29 -28.40 -0.53
C GLN A 431 -23.47 -27.13 -0.14
N ALA A 432 -22.94 -27.15 1.10
CA ALA A 432 -21.73 -26.54 1.67
C ALA A 432 -21.50 -25.00 1.58
N PRO A 433 -21.00 -24.34 2.66
CA PRO A 433 -20.91 -22.89 2.75
C PRO A 433 -19.73 -22.35 1.93
N THR A 434 -19.99 -21.90 0.71
CA THR A 434 -19.10 -21.02 -0.04
C THR A 434 -19.34 -19.57 0.39
N HIS A 435 -18.28 -18.90 0.85
CA HIS A 435 -18.25 -17.48 1.13
C HIS A 435 -18.81 -16.68 -0.05
N SER A 436 -19.88 -15.93 0.19
CA SER A 436 -20.50 -15.05 -0.79
C SER A 436 -19.57 -13.89 -1.14
N ASP A 437 -19.37 -13.68 -2.44
CA ASP A 437 -18.77 -12.49 -3.03
C ASP A 437 -19.54 -11.25 -2.58
N ASP A 438 -18.98 -10.54 -1.59
CA ASP A 438 -19.38 -9.18 -1.26
C ASP A 438 -18.88 -8.24 -2.37
N GLU A 439 -19.79 -7.45 -2.93
CA GLU A 439 -19.49 -6.32 -3.81
C GLU A 439 -18.44 -5.43 -3.14
N ILE A 440 -17.27 -5.25 -3.77
CA ILE A 440 -16.19 -4.38 -3.27
C ILE A 440 -16.70 -2.94 -3.18
N ASP A 441 -17.18 -2.57 -1.99
CA ASP A 441 -17.42 -1.18 -1.56
C ASP A 441 -16.01 -0.57 -1.44
N SER A 442 -15.64 0.38 -2.32
CA SER A 442 -14.30 1.02 -2.33
C SER A 442 -13.98 1.86 -1.09
N ASP A 443 -14.75 1.68 -0.02
CA ASP A 443 -14.58 2.25 1.32
C ASP A 443 -14.04 1.21 2.33
N GLU A 444 -13.73 -0.04 1.93
CA GLU A 444 -13.53 -1.14 2.89
C GLU A 444 -12.17 -1.19 3.63
N GLU A 445 -11.12 -0.51 3.19
CA GLU A 445 -9.79 -0.65 3.81
C GLU A 445 -9.42 0.40 4.88
N ASN A 446 -10.32 1.33 5.22
CA ASN A 446 -10.09 2.27 6.32
C ASN A 446 -10.81 1.82 7.59
N GLY A 447 -10.23 0.90 8.34
CA GLY A 447 -10.70 0.70 9.72
C GLY A 447 -9.59 0.24 10.63
N GLY A 448 -8.51 1.02 10.66
CA GLY A 448 -7.82 1.27 11.92
C GLY A 448 -8.65 2.22 12.79
N PRO A 449 -8.35 2.36 14.10
CA PRO A 449 -8.93 3.44 14.87
C PRO A 449 -8.47 4.75 14.25
N GLU A 450 -9.41 5.56 13.77
CA GLU A 450 -9.10 6.92 13.32
C GLU A 450 -8.77 7.76 14.57
N LEU A 451 -7.52 7.65 14.99
CA LEU A 451 -6.95 8.43 16.08
C LEU A 451 -6.41 9.72 15.50
N PHE A 452 -7.03 10.83 15.88
CA PHE A 452 -6.55 12.17 15.56
C PHE A 452 -5.82 12.70 16.79
N ALA A 453 -4.58 13.14 16.61
CA ALA A 453 -3.80 13.70 17.72
C ALA A 453 -3.40 15.15 17.45
N ALA A 454 -3.62 16.01 18.44
CA ALA A 454 -3.16 17.38 18.44
C ALA A 454 -2.07 17.58 19.50
N PHE A 455 -0.94 18.18 19.10
CA PHE A 455 0.16 18.50 20.01
C PHE A 455 0.43 20.01 20.03
N PHE A 456 0.53 20.56 21.23
CA PHE A 456 0.80 21.97 21.47
C PHE A 456 1.89 22.15 22.52
N PHE A 457 2.92 22.94 22.25
CA PHE A 457 3.99 23.21 23.21
C PHE A 457 4.20 24.71 23.42
N GLU A 458 4.06 25.18 24.65
CA GLU A 458 4.33 26.58 25.02
C GLU A 458 4.93 26.67 26.42
N LYS A 459 6.02 27.43 26.58
CA LYS A 459 6.65 27.76 27.87
C LYS A 459 6.90 26.53 28.77
N GLY A 460 7.38 25.43 28.20
CA GLY A 460 7.70 24.20 28.95
C GLY A 460 6.49 23.32 29.30
N LYS A 461 5.31 23.61 28.73
CA LYS A 461 4.11 22.79 28.87
C LYS A 461 3.73 22.19 27.52
N LEU A 462 3.60 20.87 27.48
CA LEU A 462 3.08 20.12 26.35
C LEU A 462 1.60 19.77 26.63
N GLY A 463 0.71 20.26 25.79
CA GLY A 463 -0.69 19.85 25.72
C GLY A 463 -0.88 18.86 24.58
N ILE A 464 -1.69 17.84 24.84
CA ILE A 464 -2.00 16.74 23.94
C ILE A 464 -3.52 16.57 23.94
N ALA A 465 -4.12 16.45 22.77
CA ALA A 465 -5.49 15.94 22.65
C ALA A 465 -5.51 14.79 21.66
N VAL A 466 -6.14 13.69 22.02
CA VAL A 466 -6.31 12.51 21.17
C VAL A 466 -7.79 12.25 21.06
N TYR A 467 -8.36 12.43 19.88
CA TYR A 467 -9.71 11.99 19.58
C TYR A 467 -9.66 10.55 19.10
N ASP A 468 -10.39 9.68 19.80
CA ASP A 468 -10.54 8.28 19.48
C ASP A 468 -11.90 8.04 18.85
N ALA A 469 -11.93 7.79 17.54
CA ALA A 469 -13.16 7.56 16.82
C ALA A 469 -13.88 6.25 17.22
N LEU A 470 -13.21 5.29 17.88
CA LEU A 470 -13.86 4.10 18.44
C LEU A 470 -14.68 4.44 19.69
N SER A 471 -14.12 5.24 20.59
CA SER A 471 -14.79 5.61 21.84
C SER A 471 -15.54 6.93 21.76
N THR A 472 -15.47 7.64 20.62
CA THR A 472 -15.96 9.03 20.42
C THR A 472 -15.49 9.98 21.53
N THR A 473 -14.38 9.64 22.18
CA THR A 473 -13.87 10.32 23.37
C THR A 473 -12.68 11.18 23.00
N LEU A 474 -12.70 12.44 23.43
CA LEU A 474 -11.56 13.33 23.36
C LEU A 474 -10.72 13.22 24.63
N LYS A 475 -9.57 12.57 24.51
CA LYS A 475 -8.62 12.39 25.61
C LYS A 475 -7.64 13.56 25.64
N ILE A 476 -7.62 14.31 26.74
CA ILE A 476 -6.76 15.49 26.90
C ILE A 476 -5.70 15.17 27.96
N CYS A 477 -4.44 15.51 27.65
CA CYS A 477 -3.33 15.40 28.58
C CYS A 477 -2.53 16.70 28.56
N GLN A 478 -2.03 17.10 29.72
CA GLN A 478 -1.09 18.22 29.83
C GLN A 478 0.06 17.79 30.74
N MET A 479 1.28 18.00 30.29
CA MET A 479 2.49 17.68 31.03
C MET A 479 3.51 18.81 30.97
N THR A 480 4.27 18.98 32.06
CA THR A 480 5.39 19.90 32.13
C THR A 480 6.65 19.14 31.71
N ILE A 481 7.34 19.60 30.67
CA ILE A 481 8.51 18.92 30.12
C ILE A 481 9.65 19.93 29.94
N ALA A 482 10.86 19.54 30.36
CA ALA A 482 12.06 20.31 30.08
C ALA A 482 12.34 20.32 28.56
N GLN A 483 12.85 21.43 28.03
CA GLN A 483 13.08 21.55 26.59
C GLN A 483 14.03 20.47 26.03
N SER A 484 14.94 19.93 26.86
CA SER A 484 15.82 18.81 26.55
C SER A 484 15.13 17.46 26.38
N GLU A 485 13.97 17.26 27.01
CA GLU A 485 13.21 15.99 27.01
C GLU A 485 12.03 15.99 26.02
N LEU A 486 11.76 17.14 25.40
CA LEU A 486 10.61 17.33 24.51
C LEU A 486 10.61 16.35 23.34
N VAL A 487 11.75 16.15 22.68
CA VAL A 487 11.86 15.25 21.51
C VAL A 487 11.58 13.81 21.91
N THR A 488 12.26 13.30 22.95
CA THR A 488 12.06 11.93 23.44
C THR A 488 10.64 11.69 23.92
N THR A 489 10.01 12.69 24.55
CA THR A 489 8.62 12.58 25.00
C THR A 489 7.64 12.61 23.83
N LEU A 490 7.89 13.43 22.81
CA LEU A 490 7.07 13.41 21.59
C LEU A 490 7.21 12.08 20.85
N ASP A 491 8.43 11.56 20.68
CA ASP A 491 8.66 10.26 20.06
C ASP A 491 7.91 9.13 20.80
N ARG A 492 7.96 9.13 22.15
CA ARG A 492 7.14 8.23 22.98
C ARG A 492 5.66 8.31 22.62
N LEU A 493 5.12 9.52 22.66
CA LEU A 493 3.69 9.75 22.53
C LEU A 493 3.20 9.38 21.14
N LEU A 494 3.99 9.65 20.10
CA LEU A 494 3.65 9.29 18.72
C LEU A 494 3.61 7.79 18.49
N VAL A 495 4.51 7.05 19.13
CA VAL A 495 4.48 5.58 19.11
C VAL A 495 3.26 5.06 19.86
N GLN A 496 3.01 5.55 21.08
CA GLN A 496 1.90 5.07 21.91
C GLN A 496 0.52 5.45 21.36
N ILE A 497 0.38 6.63 20.77
CA ILE A 497 -0.87 7.11 20.19
C ILE A 497 -1.06 6.54 18.78
N HIS A 498 0.01 6.48 17.99
CA HIS A 498 0.01 6.09 16.59
C HIS A 498 -1.14 6.74 15.78
N PRO A 499 -1.19 8.09 15.74
CA PRO A 499 -2.30 8.80 15.11
C PRO A 499 -2.26 8.66 13.58
N MET A 500 -3.43 8.53 12.96
CA MET A 500 -3.60 8.60 11.50
C MET A 500 -3.40 10.03 10.98
N THR A 501 -3.81 11.03 11.76
CA THR A 501 -3.69 12.43 11.39
C THR A 501 -3.19 13.24 12.59
N MET A 502 -2.22 14.13 12.32
CA MET A 502 -1.68 15.02 13.35
C MET A 502 -2.03 16.48 13.12
N ILE A 503 -2.40 17.16 14.20
CA ILE A 503 -2.59 18.61 14.22
C ILE A 503 -1.48 19.23 15.08
N VAL A 504 -0.63 20.05 14.49
CA VAL A 504 0.52 20.63 15.21
C VAL A 504 0.48 22.14 15.12
N SER A 505 0.52 22.81 16.28
CA SER A 505 0.71 24.25 16.34
C SER A 505 2.21 24.57 16.31
N THR A 506 2.63 25.43 15.36
CA THR A 506 3.98 25.99 15.16
C THR A 506 5.11 25.53 16.12
N LEU A 507 5.53 24.27 16.04
CA LEU A 507 6.79 23.78 16.60
C LEU A 507 7.91 24.00 15.58
N ASN A 508 8.31 25.26 15.37
CA ASN A 508 9.41 25.60 14.46
C ASN A 508 10.75 24.94 14.86
N THR A 509 10.89 24.46 16.09
CA THR A 509 12.11 23.86 16.64
C THR A 509 12.24 22.34 16.45
N VAL A 510 11.18 21.62 16.07
CA VAL A 510 11.20 20.12 16.00
C VAL A 510 11.12 19.61 14.54
N LYS A 511 11.36 20.51 13.58
CA LYS A 511 11.03 20.39 12.15
C LYS A 511 11.71 19.26 11.35
N HIS A 512 12.67 18.52 11.88
CA HIS A 512 13.51 17.63 11.04
C HIS A 512 13.63 16.17 11.48
N LYS A 513 13.11 15.74 12.63
CA LYS A 513 13.24 14.32 13.07
C LYS A 513 11.92 13.56 13.25
N ILE A 514 10.82 14.27 13.50
CA ILE A 514 9.58 13.66 14.00
C ILE A 514 8.47 13.57 12.92
N LEU A 515 8.57 14.33 11.83
CA LEU A 515 7.44 14.59 10.91
C LEU A 515 7.56 13.90 9.52
N GLU A 516 8.50 12.99 9.31
CA GLU A 516 8.55 12.22 8.05
C GLU A 516 7.41 11.19 8.01
N GLY A 517 6.46 11.34 7.08
CA GLY A 517 5.42 10.33 6.78
C GLY A 517 4.04 10.53 7.43
N LEU A 518 3.75 11.67 8.05
CA LEU A 518 2.44 11.97 8.66
C LEU A 518 1.78 13.21 8.00
N ASP A 519 0.49 13.10 7.67
CA ASP A 519 -0.33 14.24 7.24
C ASP A 519 -0.50 15.22 8.41
N TYR A 520 -0.16 16.50 8.19
CA TYR A 520 -0.23 17.53 9.23
C TYR A 520 -1.00 18.78 8.80
N ILE A 521 -1.87 19.26 9.68
CA ILE A 521 -2.60 20.53 9.52
C ILE A 521 -1.89 21.61 10.33
N LYS A 522 -1.52 22.71 9.68
CA LYS A 522 -0.76 23.82 10.29
C LYS A 522 -1.70 24.83 10.92
N LEU A 523 -1.62 25.00 12.25
CA LEU A 523 -2.45 25.96 12.97
C LEU A 523 -1.85 27.37 12.98
N ASN A 524 -2.65 28.37 12.58
CA ASN A 524 -2.29 29.79 12.69
C ASN A 524 -2.30 30.23 14.18
N GLN A 525 -1.24 30.96 14.55
CA GLN A 525 -0.91 31.37 15.91
C GLN A 525 -2.06 32.11 16.62
N THR A 526 -2.42 31.66 17.84
CA THR A 526 -2.60 32.48 19.07
C THR A 526 -3.35 31.67 20.16
N ASN A 527 -2.71 31.59 21.33
CA ASN A 527 -3.16 31.26 22.70
C ASN A 527 -4.44 30.43 22.98
N VAL A 528 -4.26 29.53 23.96
CA VAL A 528 -5.20 28.69 24.74
C VAL A 528 -5.57 27.34 24.11
N VAL A 529 -5.02 26.29 24.75
CA VAL A 529 -4.81 24.92 24.26
C VAL A 529 -6.07 24.05 24.17
N ILE A 530 -7.12 24.32 24.95
CA ILE A 530 -8.29 23.44 25.02
C ILE A 530 -9.48 23.99 24.20
N ARG A 531 -9.73 25.30 24.24
CA ARG A 531 -10.89 25.92 23.56
C ARG A 531 -10.84 25.83 22.03
N LYS A 532 -9.66 25.91 21.42
CA LYS A 532 -9.53 25.82 19.95
C LYS A 532 -9.56 24.40 19.40
N ILE A 533 -9.16 23.40 20.19
CA ILE A 533 -9.31 21.99 19.79
C ILE A 533 -10.79 21.68 19.64
N GLY A 534 -11.63 22.05 20.62
CA GLY A 534 -13.09 21.97 20.48
C GLY A 534 -13.61 22.69 19.23
N ASN A 535 -13.29 23.98 19.06
CA ASN A 535 -13.80 24.75 17.92
C ASN A 535 -13.36 24.23 16.54
N GLN A 536 -12.17 23.65 16.42
CA GLN A 536 -11.69 23.11 15.14
C GLN A 536 -12.14 21.67 14.89
N LEU A 537 -12.42 20.92 15.96
CA LEU A 537 -13.11 19.63 15.85
C LEU A 537 -14.60 19.84 15.50
N ASP A 538 -15.22 20.93 15.97
CA ASP A 538 -16.60 21.32 15.59
C ASP A 538 -16.73 21.65 14.09
N ASP A 539 -15.67 22.22 13.49
CA ASP A 539 -15.59 22.48 12.04
C ASP A 539 -15.35 21.20 11.21
N CYS A 540 -15.04 20.07 11.85
CA CYS A 540 -14.91 18.76 11.21
C CYS A 540 -16.22 17.97 11.34
N PRO A 541 -17.07 17.88 10.30
CA PRO A 541 -18.36 17.16 10.37
C PRO A 541 -18.23 15.65 10.65
N GLU A 542 -17.00 15.12 10.63
CA GLU A 542 -16.66 13.71 10.87
C GLU A 542 -16.36 13.40 12.35
N ILE A 543 -16.01 14.40 13.17
CA ILE A 543 -15.59 14.22 14.55
C ILE A 543 -16.75 14.56 15.49
N HIS A 544 -17.18 13.58 16.28
CA HIS A 544 -18.27 13.74 17.24
C HIS A 544 -17.74 13.34 18.61
N VAL A 545 -17.66 14.31 19.51
CA VAL A 545 -17.14 14.10 20.86
C VAL A 545 -18.30 13.89 21.83
N THR A 546 -18.48 12.66 22.30
CA THR A 546 -19.50 12.33 23.31
C THR A 546 -18.98 12.55 24.73
N ALA A 547 -17.68 12.36 24.94
CA ALA A 547 -17.03 12.50 26.23
C ALA A 547 -15.66 13.19 26.11
N VAL A 548 -15.30 13.95 27.14
CA VAL A 548 -13.96 14.52 27.29
C VAL A 548 -13.33 13.93 28.53
N GLN A 549 -12.17 13.30 28.39
CA GLN A 549 -11.49 12.63 29.50
C GLN A 549 -10.08 13.20 29.69
N LEU A 550 -9.71 13.50 30.93
CA LEU A 550 -8.32 13.75 31.29
C LEU A 550 -7.58 12.42 31.34
N CYS A 551 -6.51 12.29 30.57
CA CYS A 551 -5.70 11.07 30.49
C CYS A 551 -4.24 11.32 30.87
N SER A 552 -3.56 10.26 31.29
CA SER A 552 -2.10 10.21 31.40
C SER A 552 -1.57 9.19 30.41
N PHE A 553 -0.42 9.48 29.80
CA PHE A 553 0.32 8.53 28.94
C PHE A 553 1.48 7.86 29.70
N ASP A 554 1.54 8.06 31.02
CA ASP A 554 2.54 7.43 31.89
C ASP A 554 2.04 6.09 32.48
N ASP A 555 0.89 5.60 32.02
CA ASP A 555 0.27 4.33 32.44
C ASP A 555 0.75 3.10 31.66
N ALA A 556 1.57 3.32 30.63
CA ALA A 556 2.10 2.28 29.75
C ALA A 556 3.64 2.32 29.70
N MET A 557 4.24 1.16 29.42
CA MET A 557 5.68 1.04 29.20
C MET A 557 6.13 1.93 28.03
N PHE A 558 7.23 2.64 28.25
CA PHE A 558 7.90 3.38 27.19
C PHE A 558 8.67 2.42 26.28
N ILE A 559 8.38 2.48 24.99
CA ILE A 559 9.12 1.82 23.92
C ILE A 559 9.23 2.82 22.76
N ASP A 560 10.42 3.04 22.23
CA ASP A 560 10.60 3.89 21.05
C ASP A 560 10.35 3.12 19.74
N SER A 561 10.13 3.85 18.65
CA SER A 561 9.80 3.28 17.33
C SER A 561 10.91 2.37 16.80
N ASN A 562 12.17 2.71 17.03
CA ASN A 562 13.29 1.87 16.59
C ASN A 562 13.32 0.56 17.37
N SER A 563 12.96 0.60 18.66
CA SER A 563 12.83 -0.60 19.48
C SER A 563 11.72 -1.54 19.02
N LEU A 564 10.55 -1.01 18.64
CA LEU A 564 9.48 -1.84 18.05
C LEU A 564 9.91 -2.49 16.73
N LYS A 565 10.58 -1.74 15.85
CA LYS A 565 11.12 -2.25 14.58
C LYS A 565 12.23 -3.28 14.80
N ALA A 566 13.16 -3.01 15.72
CA ALA A 566 14.27 -3.87 16.05
C ALA A 566 13.84 -5.23 16.59
N LEU A 567 12.81 -5.23 17.43
CA LEU A 567 12.20 -6.43 17.99
C LEU A 567 11.20 -7.10 17.03
N GLN A 568 11.00 -6.53 15.84
CA GLN A 568 10.04 -7.00 14.83
C GLN A 568 8.64 -7.17 15.41
N ILE A 569 8.23 -6.24 16.30
CA ILE A 569 6.87 -6.21 16.84
C ILE A 569 5.89 -5.95 15.70
N PHE A 570 6.23 -5.01 14.84
CA PHE A 570 5.55 -4.73 13.58
C PHE A 570 6.56 -4.79 12.42
N SER A 571 6.11 -5.22 11.25
CA SER A 571 6.89 -5.23 10.01
C SER A 571 6.02 -4.71 8.88
N GLU A 572 6.40 -3.59 8.28
CA GLU A 572 5.72 -3.06 7.11
C GLU A 572 6.40 -3.61 5.85
N GLU A 573 5.67 -4.43 5.09
CA GLU A 573 6.11 -4.87 3.77
C GLU A 573 5.57 -3.91 2.72
N HIS A 574 6.49 -3.23 2.05
CA HIS A 574 6.19 -2.37 0.91
C HIS A 574 6.49 -3.14 -0.37
N HIS A 575 5.46 -3.37 -1.19
CA HIS A 575 5.72 -3.85 -2.54
C HIS A 575 6.43 -2.74 -3.35
N PRO A 576 7.40 -3.04 -4.23
CA PRO A 576 8.09 -2.02 -5.03
C PRO A 576 7.17 -1.11 -5.85
N SER A 577 5.96 -1.58 -6.19
CA SER A 577 4.92 -0.76 -6.84
C SER A 577 4.18 0.20 -5.89
N GLN A 578 4.19 -0.07 -4.58
CA GLN A 578 3.58 0.76 -3.52
C GLN A 578 4.50 1.89 -3.05
N VAL A 579 5.77 1.92 -3.45
CA VAL A 579 6.70 3.01 -3.09
C VAL A 579 6.35 4.33 -3.80
N LYS A 580 5.48 4.30 -4.82
CA LYS A 580 4.99 5.48 -5.57
C LYS A 580 3.47 5.68 -5.54
N SER A 581 2.73 4.68 -5.05
CA SER A 581 1.29 4.74 -4.80
C SER A 581 1.12 5.08 -3.32
N TRP A 582 0.24 6.01 -2.94
CA TRP A 582 -0.10 6.25 -1.52
C TRP A 582 -0.88 5.09 -0.88
N GLU A 583 -0.88 3.89 -1.47
CA GLU A 583 -1.46 2.68 -0.89
C GLU A 583 -0.60 2.12 0.26
N LYS A 584 -1.30 1.71 1.33
CA LYS A 584 -0.74 1.35 2.63
C LYS A 584 0.11 0.06 2.57
N SER A 585 1.18 0.04 3.36
CA SER A 585 1.97 -1.17 3.65
C SER A 585 1.10 -2.27 4.24
N LYS A 586 1.33 -3.52 3.82
CA LYS A 586 0.76 -4.68 4.50
C LYS A 586 1.66 -5.09 5.66
N GLU A 587 1.04 -5.62 6.71
CA GLU A 587 1.80 -6.22 7.82
C GLU A 587 2.47 -7.51 7.31
N GLY A 588 3.80 -7.55 7.40
CA GLY A 588 4.63 -8.68 7.01
C GLY A 588 4.95 -9.63 8.17
N PHE A 589 6.08 -10.33 8.08
CA PHE A 589 6.51 -11.28 9.12
C PHE A 589 6.91 -10.56 10.44
N SER A 590 5.99 -10.55 11.41
CA SER A 590 6.14 -9.82 12.69
C SER A 590 5.48 -10.53 13.89
N VAL A 591 5.80 -10.09 15.11
CA VAL A 591 5.17 -10.61 16.34
C VAL A 591 3.68 -10.29 16.34
N PHE A 592 3.27 -9.12 15.85
CA PHE A 592 1.86 -8.79 15.70
C PHE A 592 1.15 -9.76 14.75
N ALA A 593 1.72 -10.05 13.58
CA ALA A 593 1.14 -11.01 12.64
C ALA A 593 1.03 -12.42 13.22
N LEU A 594 1.98 -12.84 14.07
CA LEU A 594 1.92 -14.12 14.77
C LEU A 594 0.80 -14.18 15.83
N LEU A 595 0.52 -13.05 16.50
CA LEU A 595 -0.49 -12.95 17.54
C LEU A 595 -1.90 -12.68 17.00
N ASP A 596 -2.03 -12.15 15.78
CA ASP A 596 -3.29 -11.69 15.21
C ASP A 596 -4.05 -12.80 14.46
N ASN A 597 -4.85 -13.55 15.23
CA ASN A 597 -5.89 -14.45 14.78
C ASN A 597 -7.29 -13.87 15.08
N THR A 598 -7.41 -12.54 15.17
CA THR A 598 -8.68 -11.89 15.49
C THR A 598 -9.67 -11.99 14.34
N TYR A 599 -10.96 -12.11 14.66
CA TYR A 599 -12.03 -12.23 13.66
C TYR A 599 -12.66 -10.90 13.29
N THR A 600 -12.56 -9.90 14.17
CA THR A 600 -13.15 -8.59 14.01
C THR A 600 -12.08 -7.54 13.72
N LYS A 601 -12.41 -6.57 12.87
CA LYS A 601 -11.54 -5.43 12.55
C LYS A 601 -11.16 -4.63 13.80
N SER A 602 -12.12 -4.46 14.71
CA SER A 602 -11.92 -3.76 15.97
C SER A 602 -11.04 -4.56 16.95
N GLY A 603 -11.16 -5.90 16.99
CA GLY A 603 -10.26 -6.78 17.73
C GLY A 603 -8.81 -6.65 17.27
N ARG A 604 -8.56 -6.73 15.95
CA ARG A 604 -7.21 -6.51 15.36
C ARG A 604 -6.59 -5.20 15.81
N ASN A 605 -7.40 -4.13 15.81
CA ASN A 605 -6.96 -2.80 16.23
C ASN A 605 -6.63 -2.71 17.71
N VAL A 606 -7.46 -3.30 18.57
CA VAL A 606 -7.22 -3.35 20.01
C VAL A 606 -5.96 -4.14 20.33
N LEU A 607 -5.72 -5.26 19.65
CA LEU A 607 -4.50 -6.07 19.81
C LEU A 607 -3.24 -5.26 19.41
N ARG A 608 -3.29 -4.54 18.30
CA ARG A 608 -2.22 -3.63 17.87
C ARG A 608 -1.94 -2.57 18.94
N GLN A 609 -2.98 -1.98 19.51
CA GLN A 609 -2.87 -1.00 20.59
C GLN A 609 -2.27 -1.60 21.87
N TRP A 610 -2.58 -2.86 22.21
CA TRP A 610 -1.97 -3.53 23.37
C TRP A 610 -0.46 -3.69 23.21
N LEU A 611 0.04 -4.02 22.02
CA LEU A 611 1.47 -4.11 21.73
C LEU A 611 2.19 -2.75 21.76
N LEU A 612 1.51 -1.68 21.36
CA LEU A 612 2.03 -0.31 21.47
C LEU A 612 2.03 0.22 22.90
N ARG A 613 1.16 -0.32 23.77
CA ARG A 613 0.98 0.14 25.16
C ARG A 613 0.99 -1.01 26.18
N PRO A 614 2.12 -1.71 26.39
CA PRO A 614 2.22 -2.72 27.44
C PRO A 614 1.98 -2.12 28.82
N LEU A 615 1.26 -2.85 29.68
CA LEU A 615 0.73 -2.34 30.93
C LEU A 615 1.80 -2.22 32.02
N LEU A 616 1.59 -1.28 32.96
CA LEU A 616 2.44 -1.11 34.15
C LEU A 616 1.79 -1.60 35.45
N GLN A 617 0.49 -1.92 35.42
CA GLN A 617 -0.24 -2.37 36.61
C GLN A 617 -0.33 -3.90 36.63
N LYS A 618 0.24 -4.50 37.69
CA LYS A 618 0.21 -5.95 37.87
C LYS A 618 -1.19 -6.55 37.78
N SER A 619 -2.16 -5.98 38.49
CA SER A 619 -3.55 -6.48 38.50
C SER A 619 -4.17 -6.50 37.11
N SER A 620 -3.88 -5.49 36.29
CA SER A 620 -4.41 -5.39 34.92
C SER A 620 -3.78 -6.42 34.00
N ILE A 621 -2.49 -6.74 34.18
CA ILE A 621 -1.80 -7.82 33.46
C ILE A 621 -2.38 -9.18 33.87
N GLU A 622 -2.52 -9.42 35.17
CA GLU A 622 -3.07 -10.69 35.71
C GLU A 622 -4.52 -10.90 35.27
N ASN A 623 -5.36 -9.87 35.29
CA ASN A 623 -6.74 -9.94 34.78
C ASN A 623 -6.80 -10.41 33.31
N ARG A 624 -5.84 -9.98 32.47
CA ARG A 624 -5.75 -10.46 31.08
C ARG A 624 -5.34 -11.92 31.02
N GLN A 625 -4.35 -12.30 31.82
CA GLN A 625 -3.86 -13.68 31.89
C GLN A 625 -4.94 -14.65 32.39
N ASP A 626 -5.78 -14.23 33.34
CA ASP A 626 -6.87 -15.06 33.88
C ASP A 626 -7.90 -15.40 32.79
N VAL A 627 -8.23 -14.42 31.93
CA VAL A 627 -9.15 -14.66 30.80
C VAL A 627 -8.51 -15.56 29.74
N ILE A 628 -7.21 -15.38 29.44
CA ILE A 628 -6.49 -16.24 28.49
C ILE A 628 -6.39 -17.67 29.03
N GLU A 629 -6.10 -17.84 30.32
CA GLU A 629 -6.04 -19.15 30.97
C GLU A 629 -7.40 -19.86 30.92
N PHE A 630 -8.49 -19.13 31.18
CA PHE A 630 -9.84 -19.67 31.06
C PHE A 630 -10.11 -20.27 29.68
N PHE A 631 -9.74 -19.59 28.59
CA PHE A 631 -9.92 -20.12 27.23
C PHE A 631 -8.90 -21.20 26.86
N THR A 632 -7.71 -21.20 27.48
CA THR A 632 -6.66 -22.20 27.22
C THR A 632 -7.01 -23.58 27.81
N THR A 633 -7.74 -23.61 28.92
CA THR A 633 -7.96 -24.82 29.75
C THR A 633 -9.18 -25.66 29.33
N SER A 634 -9.40 -25.80 28.01
CA SER A 634 -10.40 -26.72 27.39
C SER A 634 -11.86 -26.25 27.35
N GLN A 635 -12.10 -24.99 26.93
CA GLN A 635 -13.44 -24.47 26.60
C GLN A 635 -13.74 -24.54 25.08
N GLU A 636 -13.43 -25.66 24.42
CA GLU A 636 -13.49 -25.73 22.95
C GLU A 636 -14.88 -25.42 22.37
N ASP A 637 -15.95 -25.94 22.97
CA ASP A 637 -17.31 -25.75 22.46
C ASP A 637 -17.77 -24.30 22.63
N LEU A 638 -17.47 -23.69 23.78
CA LEU A 638 -17.70 -22.26 24.02
C LEU A 638 -16.92 -21.41 23.01
N VAL A 639 -15.62 -21.69 22.83
CA VAL A 639 -14.77 -20.95 21.87
C VAL A 639 -15.34 -21.06 20.45
N LYS A 640 -15.74 -22.26 20.01
CA LYS A 640 -16.36 -22.47 18.69
C LYS A 640 -17.64 -21.63 18.53
N SER A 641 -18.49 -21.58 19.56
CA SER A 641 -19.70 -20.76 19.58
C SER A 641 -19.38 -19.26 19.48
N LEU A 642 -18.49 -18.77 20.36
CA LEU A 642 -18.07 -17.36 20.38
C LEU A 642 -17.46 -16.92 19.05
N VAL A 643 -16.60 -17.75 18.45
CA VAL A 643 -15.99 -17.47 17.13
C VAL A 643 -17.05 -17.39 16.02
N ALA A 644 -18.09 -18.24 16.05
CA ALA A 644 -19.16 -18.17 15.07
C ALA A 644 -19.91 -16.83 15.15
N HIS A 645 -20.17 -16.33 16.36
CA HIS A 645 -20.78 -15.02 16.56
C HIS A 645 -19.85 -13.87 16.17
N LEU A 646 -18.56 -13.92 16.53
CA LEU A 646 -17.57 -12.90 16.18
C LEU A 646 -17.40 -12.72 14.67
N LYS A 647 -17.42 -13.81 13.89
CA LYS A 647 -17.36 -13.76 12.41
C LYS A 647 -18.51 -12.99 11.77
N SER A 648 -19.66 -12.92 12.43
CA SER A 648 -20.83 -12.18 11.95
C SER A 648 -20.85 -10.70 12.37
N PHE A 649 -19.86 -10.26 13.16
CA PHE A 649 -19.73 -8.87 13.61
C PHE A 649 -19.17 -7.99 12.48
N LYS A 650 -19.99 -7.10 11.93
CA LYS A 650 -19.60 -6.19 10.84
C LYS A 650 -18.86 -4.95 11.36
N ASP A 651 -18.39 -4.08 10.44
CA ASP A 651 -17.77 -2.80 10.77
C ASP A 651 -18.78 -1.83 11.40
N TYR A 652 -18.95 -2.01 12.70
CA TYR A 652 -19.97 -1.35 13.52
C TYR A 652 -19.82 0.16 13.55
N LEU A 653 -18.58 0.66 13.56
CA LEU A 653 -18.30 2.09 13.53
C LEU A 653 -18.77 2.73 12.22
N LYS A 654 -18.49 2.08 11.09
CA LYS A 654 -18.93 2.56 9.77
C LYS A 654 -20.46 2.65 9.72
N ILE A 655 -21.15 1.65 10.28
CA ILE A 655 -22.61 1.61 10.40
C ILE A 655 -23.12 2.78 11.25
N LEU A 656 -22.60 2.96 12.46
CA LEU A 656 -23.02 4.04 13.36
C LEU A 656 -22.78 5.42 12.74
N ARG A 657 -21.66 5.64 12.05
CA ARG A 657 -21.37 6.91 11.35
C ARG A 657 -22.40 7.20 10.26
N ARG A 658 -22.81 6.20 9.48
CA ARG A 658 -23.83 6.33 8.44
C ARG A 658 -25.22 6.58 9.03
N ILE A 659 -25.56 5.93 10.15
CA ILE A 659 -26.80 6.19 10.91
C ILE A 659 -26.81 7.63 11.45
N ARG A 660 -25.72 8.06 12.09
CA ARG A 660 -25.56 9.41 12.64
C ARG A 660 -25.69 10.50 11.58
N SER A 661 -25.14 10.28 10.39
CA SER A 661 -25.23 11.22 9.26
C SER A 661 -26.55 11.12 8.47
N MET A 662 -27.50 10.28 8.91
CA MET A 662 -28.77 10.01 8.20
C MET A 662 -28.56 9.54 6.74
N ARG A 663 -27.42 8.88 6.47
CA ARG A 663 -27.04 8.30 5.17
C ARG A 663 -27.07 6.77 5.19
N SER A 664 -27.65 6.18 6.23
CA SER A 664 -27.75 4.73 6.40
C SER A 664 -28.57 4.09 5.28
N LYS A 665 -28.03 3.02 4.69
CA LYS A 665 -28.72 2.15 3.73
C LYS A 665 -29.41 0.98 4.47
N PRO A 666 -30.34 0.27 3.83
CA PRO A 666 -30.92 -0.97 4.36
C PRO A 666 -29.89 -1.99 4.90
N LYS A 667 -28.76 -2.15 4.20
CA LYS A 667 -27.66 -3.04 4.63
C LYS A 667 -27.04 -2.61 5.97
N ASP A 668 -26.98 -1.30 6.27
CA ASP A 668 -26.40 -0.79 7.52
C ASP A 668 -27.28 -1.15 8.72
N TRP A 669 -28.61 -1.01 8.60
CA TRP A 669 -29.57 -1.43 9.63
C TRP A 669 -29.57 -2.94 9.88
N ALA A 670 -29.44 -3.73 8.81
CA ALA A 670 -29.28 -5.18 8.92
C ALA A 670 -27.97 -5.54 9.62
N GLY A 671 -26.89 -4.82 9.32
CA GLY A 671 -25.60 -4.95 9.99
C GLY A 671 -25.67 -4.60 11.49
N LEU A 672 -26.34 -3.51 11.86
CA LEU A 672 -26.57 -3.11 13.25
C LEU A 672 -27.32 -4.21 14.02
N ARG A 673 -28.43 -4.71 13.44
CA ARG A 673 -29.20 -5.82 14.01
C ARG A 673 -28.33 -7.06 14.21
N GLN A 674 -27.54 -7.43 13.20
CA GLN A 674 -26.66 -8.61 13.28
C GLN A 674 -25.63 -8.47 14.40
N CYS A 675 -24.98 -7.31 14.53
CA CYS A 675 -23.99 -7.06 15.58
C CYS A 675 -24.64 -7.14 16.98
N LEU A 676 -25.81 -6.53 17.16
CA LEU A 676 -26.56 -6.61 18.42
C LEU A 676 -26.95 -8.04 18.78
N SER A 677 -27.51 -8.80 17.82
CA SER A 677 -27.87 -10.21 18.05
C SER A 677 -26.64 -11.03 18.46
N SER A 678 -25.55 -10.87 17.72
CA SER A 678 -24.30 -11.60 17.96
C SER A 678 -23.73 -11.29 19.35
N PHE A 679 -23.76 -10.03 19.77
CA PHE A 679 -23.35 -9.65 21.12
C PHE A 679 -24.25 -10.27 22.20
N LEU A 680 -25.57 -10.25 22.00
CA LEU A 680 -26.52 -10.82 22.96
C LEU A 680 -26.33 -12.33 23.09
N ASP A 681 -26.04 -13.03 21.99
CA ASP A 681 -25.77 -14.46 22.00
C ASP A 681 -24.41 -14.78 22.65
N ILE A 682 -23.35 -14.01 22.35
CA ILE A 682 -22.07 -14.06 23.08
C ILE A 682 -22.29 -13.87 24.59
N SER A 683 -23.08 -12.89 24.98
CA SER A 683 -23.38 -12.60 26.39
C SER A 683 -24.10 -13.76 27.06
N LYS A 684 -25.11 -14.36 26.39
CA LYS A 684 -25.81 -15.56 26.89
C LYS A 684 -24.86 -16.74 27.07
N ASP A 685 -24.03 -17.02 26.07
CA ASP A 685 -23.07 -18.13 26.11
C ASP A 685 -22.11 -17.97 27.29
N ILE A 686 -21.54 -16.77 27.47
CA ILE A 686 -20.64 -16.45 28.58
C ILE A 686 -21.33 -16.61 29.94
N ILE A 687 -22.54 -16.05 30.12
CA ILE A 687 -23.26 -16.05 31.40
C ILE A 687 -23.65 -17.47 31.86
N GLN A 688 -23.86 -18.38 30.91
CA GLN A 688 -24.22 -19.77 31.20
C GLN A 688 -23.06 -20.59 31.79
N HIS A 689 -21.81 -20.13 31.65
CA HIS A 689 -20.64 -20.81 32.22
C HIS A 689 -20.34 -20.34 33.67
N PRO A 690 -20.39 -21.22 34.69
CA PRO A 690 -20.20 -20.81 36.09
C PRO A 690 -18.82 -20.23 36.41
N GLU A 691 -17.77 -20.78 35.81
CA GLU A 691 -16.36 -20.36 35.99
C GLU A 691 -16.07 -18.99 35.36
N ALA A 692 -16.93 -18.55 34.42
CA ALA A 692 -16.83 -17.24 33.81
C ALA A 692 -17.18 -16.11 34.81
N LYS A 693 -18.04 -16.35 35.79
CA LYS A 693 -18.59 -15.27 36.65
C LYS A 693 -17.56 -14.54 37.51
N SER A 694 -16.43 -15.17 37.81
CA SER A 694 -15.34 -14.55 38.58
C SER A 694 -14.46 -13.60 37.75
N LEU A 695 -14.53 -13.64 36.42
CA LEU A 695 -13.65 -12.85 35.56
C LEU A 695 -14.19 -11.43 35.32
N CYS A 696 -13.31 -10.43 35.46
CA CYS A 696 -13.65 -9.01 35.33
C CYS A 696 -14.28 -8.66 33.97
N LEU A 697 -13.83 -9.30 32.87
CA LEU A 697 -14.40 -9.11 31.54
C LEU A 697 -15.88 -9.50 31.51
N PHE A 698 -16.23 -10.66 32.06
CA PHE A 698 -17.57 -11.23 31.96
C PHE A 698 -18.59 -10.49 32.84
N GLN A 699 -18.16 -9.94 33.98
CA GLN A 699 -18.98 -9.01 34.78
C GLN A 699 -19.37 -7.74 34.01
N ARG A 700 -18.58 -7.32 33.01
CA ARG A 700 -18.94 -6.16 32.16
C ARG A 700 -19.97 -6.52 31.10
N PHE A 701 -19.97 -7.74 30.57
CA PHE A 701 -21.01 -8.22 29.64
C PHE A 701 -22.41 -8.23 30.29
N GLU A 702 -22.51 -8.58 31.57
CA GLU A 702 -23.78 -8.57 32.32
C GLU A 702 -24.40 -7.16 32.44
N ARG A 703 -23.59 -6.10 32.43
CA ARG A 703 -24.07 -4.71 32.58
C ARG A 703 -24.78 -4.16 31.34
N LEU A 704 -24.60 -4.78 30.17
CA LEU A 704 -25.15 -4.31 28.90
C LEU A 704 -26.37 -5.10 28.42
N GLN A 705 -27.06 -5.82 29.32
CA GLN A 705 -28.30 -6.54 28.96
C GLN A 705 -29.43 -5.61 28.47
N CYS A 706 -29.39 -4.32 28.81
CA CYS A 706 -30.31 -3.30 28.32
C CYS A 706 -30.32 -3.15 26.78
N LEU A 707 -29.27 -3.60 26.09
CA LEU A 707 -29.23 -3.62 24.61
C LEU A 707 -30.24 -4.60 23.99
N GLN A 708 -30.79 -5.54 24.77
CA GLN A 708 -31.88 -6.41 24.33
C GLN A 708 -33.12 -5.61 23.93
N ASP A 709 -33.47 -4.57 24.69
CA ASP A 709 -34.64 -3.73 24.41
C ASP A 709 -34.46 -2.95 23.10
N LEU A 710 -33.24 -2.47 22.84
CA LEU A 710 -32.90 -1.79 21.60
C LEU A 710 -32.94 -2.74 20.40
N SER A 711 -32.41 -3.96 20.55
CA SER A 711 -32.49 -4.99 19.50
C SER A 711 -33.95 -5.31 19.16
N ASN A 712 -34.80 -5.49 20.19
CA ASN A 712 -36.23 -5.73 20.03
C ASN A 712 -36.93 -4.56 19.33
N LEU A 713 -36.61 -3.31 19.70
CA LEU A 713 -37.17 -2.11 19.07
C LEU A 713 -36.87 -2.07 17.57
N ILE A 714 -35.61 -2.26 17.18
CA ILE A 714 -35.20 -2.28 15.77
C ILE A 714 -35.93 -3.39 15.01
N CYS A 715 -35.98 -4.60 15.59
CA CYS A 715 -36.66 -5.75 15.00
C CYS A 715 -38.18 -5.59 14.92
N ASN A 716 -38.79 -4.79 15.78
CA ASN A 716 -40.24 -4.55 15.78
C ASN A 716 -40.65 -3.44 14.81
N VAL A 717 -39.80 -2.42 14.63
CA VAL A 717 -40.07 -1.29 13.74
C VAL A 717 -39.72 -1.62 12.29
N ILE A 718 -38.59 -2.27 12.02
CA ILE A 718 -38.14 -2.56 10.65
C ILE A 718 -38.57 -3.97 10.23
N ASP A 719 -39.24 -4.07 9.09
CA ASP A 719 -39.46 -5.32 8.40
C ASP A 719 -38.25 -5.65 7.53
N PHE A 720 -37.32 -6.44 8.08
CA PHE A 720 -36.09 -6.81 7.38
C PHE A 720 -36.32 -7.72 6.16
N ASP A 721 -37.40 -8.49 6.11
CA ASP A 721 -37.68 -9.38 4.98
C ASP A 721 -38.25 -8.59 3.81
N ALA A 722 -39.21 -7.69 4.06
CA ALA A 722 -39.68 -6.75 3.05
C ALA A 722 -38.55 -5.80 2.58
N THR A 723 -37.65 -5.41 3.50
CA THR A 723 -36.53 -4.50 3.21
C THR A 723 -35.52 -5.10 2.21
N LYS A 724 -35.32 -6.43 2.17
CA LYS A 724 -34.39 -7.08 1.21
C LYS A 724 -34.76 -6.79 -0.25
N SER A 725 -36.05 -6.71 -0.55
CA SER A 725 -36.58 -6.45 -1.91
C SER A 725 -36.77 -4.97 -2.25
N ASN A 726 -36.45 -4.06 -1.32
CA ASN A 726 -36.70 -2.62 -1.47
C ASN A 726 -35.40 -1.80 -1.40
N SER A 727 -35.41 -0.63 -2.03
CA SER A 727 -34.28 0.31 -2.03
C SER A 727 -34.15 1.12 -0.73
N SER A 728 -35.17 1.09 0.13
CA SER A 728 -35.25 1.79 1.42
C SER A 728 -35.76 0.85 2.52
N CYS A 729 -35.50 1.20 3.78
CA CYS A 729 -36.01 0.44 4.93
C CYS A 729 -37.53 0.47 4.96
N VAL A 730 -38.15 -0.70 5.10
CA VAL A 730 -39.60 -0.86 5.19
C VAL A 730 -40.00 -0.94 6.65
N ILE A 731 -40.91 -0.06 7.08
CA ILE A 731 -41.47 -0.08 8.43
C ILE A 731 -42.52 -1.19 8.53
N ARG A 732 -42.55 -1.98 9.61
CA ARG A 732 -43.51 -3.09 9.78
C ARG A 732 -44.96 -2.58 9.84
N GLU A 733 -45.89 -3.39 9.35
CA GLU A 733 -47.34 -3.14 9.50
C GLU A 733 -47.75 -3.09 10.97
N GLY A 734 -48.74 -2.24 11.29
CA GLY A 734 -49.24 -2.03 12.66
C GLY A 734 -48.45 -1.00 13.48
N ILE A 735 -47.34 -0.48 12.97
CA ILE A 735 -46.59 0.63 13.61
C ILE A 735 -47.29 1.97 13.38
N SER A 736 -47.89 2.17 12.20
CA SER A 736 -48.57 3.42 11.84
C SER A 736 -49.82 3.13 11.03
N CYS A 737 -50.98 3.44 11.62
CA CYS A 737 -52.25 3.32 10.91
C CYS A 737 -52.30 4.23 9.67
N GLU A 738 -51.60 5.36 9.68
CA GLU A 738 -51.51 6.24 8.52
C GLU A 738 -50.71 5.61 7.37
N LEU A 739 -49.57 4.96 7.70
CA LEU A 739 -48.74 4.26 6.73
C LEU A 739 -49.46 3.03 6.16
N ASP A 740 -50.12 2.26 7.02
CA ASP A 740 -50.86 1.06 6.62
C ASP A 740 -52.02 1.44 5.68
N ASN A 741 -52.80 2.47 6.04
CA ASN A 741 -53.85 3.00 5.15
C ASN A 741 -53.29 3.51 3.82
N ALA A 742 -52.10 4.13 3.82
CA ALA A 742 -51.45 4.59 2.59
C ALA A 742 -50.99 3.41 1.71
N ARG A 743 -50.45 2.35 2.30
CA ARG A 743 -50.08 1.10 1.63
C ARG A 743 -51.29 0.38 1.06
N ASP A 744 -52.37 0.28 1.83
CA ASP A 744 -53.64 -0.30 1.37
C ASP A 744 -54.15 0.45 0.16
N LYS A 745 -54.24 1.79 0.25
CA LYS A 745 -54.62 2.65 -0.88
C LYS A 745 -53.71 2.43 -2.09
N TYR A 746 -52.39 2.35 -1.90
CA TYR A 746 -51.44 2.10 -2.98
C TYR A 746 -51.60 0.71 -3.60
N SER A 747 -51.88 -0.31 -2.80
CA SER A 747 -52.13 -1.69 -3.26
C SER A 747 -53.40 -1.80 -4.09
N THR A 748 -54.41 -0.96 -3.82
CA THR A 748 -55.65 -0.90 -4.63
C THR A 748 -55.43 -0.32 -6.03
N ILE A 749 -54.26 0.29 -6.30
CA ILE A 749 -53.89 0.83 -7.60
C ILE A 749 -53.41 -0.31 -8.50
N ASP A 750 -54.35 -1.08 -9.06
CA ASP A 750 -54.03 -2.11 -10.04
C ASP A 750 -53.79 -1.51 -11.44
N GLN A 751 -52.57 -1.01 -11.63
CA GLN A 751 -52.15 -0.37 -12.88
C GLN A 751 -52.27 -1.31 -14.09
N VAL A 752 -52.15 -2.62 -13.88
CA VAL A 752 -52.23 -3.63 -14.94
C VAL A 752 -53.67 -3.82 -15.38
N ASN A 753 -54.60 -4.02 -14.44
CA ASN A 753 -56.03 -4.14 -14.77
C ASN A 753 -56.60 -2.84 -15.33
N MET A 754 -56.17 -1.68 -14.84
CA MET A 754 -56.54 -0.39 -15.42
C MET A 754 -56.01 -0.21 -16.85
N THR A 755 -54.76 -0.59 -17.09
CA THR A 755 -54.17 -0.59 -18.45
C THR A 755 -54.93 -1.54 -19.38
N LEU A 756 -55.33 -2.72 -18.90
CA LEU A 756 -56.14 -3.68 -19.66
C LEU A 756 -57.57 -3.15 -19.94
N SER A 757 -58.19 -2.46 -18.98
CA SER A 757 -59.51 -1.83 -19.16
C SER A 757 -59.44 -0.72 -20.22
N LEU A 758 -58.42 0.14 -20.15
CA LEU A 758 -58.19 1.20 -21.15
C LEU A 758 -57.91 0.61 -22.54
N LYS A 759 -57.15 -0.49 -22.64
CA LYS A 759 -56.94 -1.22 -23.91
C LYS A 759 -58.23 -1.82 -24.48
N LYS A 760 -59.17 -2.26 -23.63
CA LYS A 760 -60.47 -2.79 -24.07
C LYS A 760 -61.39 -1.69 -24.60
N GLU A 761 -61.48 -0.55 -23.90
CA GLU A 761 -62.27 0.61 -24.34
C GLU A 761 -61.72 1.21 -25.64
N TRP A 762 -60.40 1.19 -25.83
CA TRP A 762 -59.71 1.79 -26.98
C TRP A 762 -58.89 0.75 -27.75
N SER A 763 -59.56 -0.29 -28.24
CA SER A 763 -58.95 -1.44 -28.93
C SER A 763 -58.17 -1.09 -30.22
N GLN A 764 -58.39 0.11 -30.75
CA GLN A 764 -57.73 0.65 -31.94
C GLN A 764 -56.27 1.05 -31.68
N LEU A 765 -55.89 1.24 -30.41
CA LEU A 765 -54.56 1.66 -29.99
C LEU A 765 -53.73 0.45 -29.53
N LYS A 766 -52.81 0.00 -30.39
CA LYS A 766 -51.86 -1.06 -30.02
C LYS A 766 -50.80 -0.48 -29.08
N SER A 767 -50.61 -1.11 -27.91
CA SER A 767 -49.50 -0.85 -26.96
C SER A 767 -49.60 0.40 -26.06
N ILE A 768 -50.78 0.69 -25.50
CA ILE A 768 -50.91 1.69 -24.42
C ILE A 768 -50.42 1.15 -23.07
N THR A 769 -49.77 1.99 -22.25
CA THR A 769 -49.48 1.72 -20.83
C THR A 769 -49.82 2.94 -19.97
N LEU A 770 -50.46 2.72 -18.81
CA LEU A 770 -50.63 3.76 -17.79
C LEU A 770 -49.36 3.88 -16.94
N GLU A 771 -48.91 5.09 -16.66
CA GLU A 771 -47.67 5.37 -15.93
C GLU A 771 -47.83 6.61 -15.04
N PHE A 772 -47.23 6.63 -13.85
CA PHE A 772 -47.16 7.83 -13.00
C PHE A 772 -45.80 8.52 -13.13
N LEU A 773 -45.82 9.83 -13.35
CA LEU A 773 -44.63 10.68 -13.42
C LEU A 773 -44.74 11.82 -12.41
N SER A 774 -43.85 11.88 -11.42
CA SER A 774 -43.91 12.85 -10.31
C SER A 774 -44.23 14.33 -10.70
N PRO A 775 -43.67 14.92 -11.79
CA PRO A 775 -44.01 16.30 -12.18
C PRO A 775 -45.32 16.45 -12.98
N VAL A 776 -45.92 15.36 -13.48
CA VAL A 776 -47.07 15.41 -14.40
C VAL A 776 -48.29 14.67 -13.85
N GLY A 777 -48.12 13.67 -12.98
CA GLY A 777 -49.17 12.77 -12.51
C GLY A 777 -49.29 11.50 -13.36
N TYR A 778 -50.43 10.83 -13.26
CA TYR A 778 -50.79 9.69 -14.10
C TYR A 778 -50.95 10.13 -15.56
N VAL A 779 -50.30 9.40 -16.45
CA VAL A 779 -50.30 9.64 -17.89
C VAL A 779 -50.44 8.33 -18.65
N ILE A 780 -51.05 8.43 -19.82
CA ILE A 780 -51.14 7.37 -20.81
C ILE A 780 -49.95 7.50 -21.74
N ARG A 781 -49.08 6.49 -21.72
CA ARG A 781 -47.95 6.35 -22.62
C ARG A 781 -48.36 5.52 -23.84
N CYS A 782 -48.13 6.06 -25.03
CA CYS A 782 -48.47 5.45 -26.31
C CYS A 782 -47.32 5.62 -27.32
N PRO A 783 -47.01 4.67 -28.22
CA PRO A 783 -46.01 4.88 -29.26
C PRO A 783 -46.38 6.04 -30.19
N THR A 784 -45.41 6.85 -30.59
CA THR A 784 -45.60 8.11 -31.35
C THR A 784 -46.39 7.97 -32.65
N ALA A 785 -46.31 6.82 -33.33
CA ALA A 785 -46.98 6.58 -34.62
C ALA A 785 -48.44 6.09 -34.49
N SER A 786 -49.07 6.24 -33.32
CA SER A 786 -50.40 5.68 -33.04
C SER A 786 -51.53 6.68 -33.27
N PHE A 787 -52.70 6.20 -33.70
CA PHE A 787 -53.89 7.04 -33.86
C PHE A 787 -54.47 7.47 -32.51
N ILE A 788 -54.35 8.75 -32.14
CA ILE A 788 -54.74 9.26 -30.82
C ILE A 788 -56.21 9.73 -30.83
N PRO A 789 -57.06 9.28 -29.89
CA PRO A 789 -58.43 9.77 -29.76
C PRO A 789 -58.46 11.26 -29.40
N PRO A 790 -59.43 12.04 -29.90
CA PRO A 790 -59.54 13.48 -29.60
C PRO A 790 -59.70 13.82 -28.12
N ILE A 791 -60.13 12.85 -27.30
CA ILE A 791 -60.33 13.01 -25.86
C ILE A 791 -59.03 12.96 -25.05
N PHE A 792 -57.91 12.58 -25.67
CA PHE A 792 -56.59 12.51 -25.02
C PHE A 792 -55.87 13.84 -25.17
N GLN A 793 -55.58 14.49 -24.05
CA GLN A 793 -54.86 15.75 -24.01
C GLN A 793 -53.36 15.50 -23.95
N PHE A 794 -52.65 15.89 -25.00
CA PHE A 794 -51.19 15.82 -25.07
C PHE A 794 -50.53 16.52 -23.88
N GLN A 795 -49.52 15.88 -23.28
CA GLN A 795 -48.68 16.47 -22.23
C GLN A 795 -47.28 16.78 -22.77
N PHE A 796 -46.58 15.74 -23.20
CA PHE A 796 -45.26 15.82 -23.82
C PHE A 796 -45.00 14.51 -24.59
N GLU A 797 -43.89 14.45 -25.31
CA GLU A 797 -43.48 13.30 -26.11
C GLU A 797 -41.97 13.10 -25.99
N ASP A 798 -41.54 11.83 -25.98
CA ASP A 798 -40.15 11.42 -26.11
C ASP A 798 -39.91 10.77 -27.49
N ASN A 799 -38.67 10.41 -27.80
CA ASN A 799 -38.28 9.88 -29.12
C ASN A 799 -38.95 8.54 -29.52
N SER A 800 -39.73 7.92 -28.64
CA SER A 800 -40.41 6.65 -28.90
C SER A 800 -41.87 6.60 -28.45
N PHE A 801 -42.29 7.50 -27.55
CA PHE A 801 -43.61 7.50 -26.93
C PHE A 801 -44.14 8.92 -26.72
N SER A 802 -45.42 9.10 -27.02
CA SER A 802 -46.20 10.28 -26.68
C SER A 802 -47.01 10.03 -25.39
N TYR A 803 -47.07 11.04 -24.53
CA TYR A 803 -47.73 10.97 -23.22
C TYR A 803 -48.96 11.87 -23.20
N PHE A 804 -50.08 11.32 -22.76
CA PHE A 804 -51.38 11.99 -22.76
C PHE A 804 -52.07 11.90 -21.40
N LYS A 805 -52.94 12.86 -21.11
CA LYS A 805 -53.92 12.77 -20.02
C LYS A 805 -55.33 12.60 -20.58
N CYS A 806 -56.12 11.77 -19.93
CA CYS A 806 -57.57 11.68 -20.12
C CYS A 806 -58.29 11.97 -18.79
N SER A 807 -59.63 12.00 -18.79
CA SER A 807 -60.43 12.19 -17.58
C SER A 807 -60.08 11.19 -16.47
N LYS A 808 -59.85 9.91 -16.83
CA LYS A 808 -59.48 8.85 -15.89
C LYS A 808 -58.12 9.10 -15.23
N CYS A 809 -57.15 9.67 -15.96
CA CYS A 809 -55.85 10.01 -15.39
C CYS A 809 -55.97 11.11 -14.33
N ARG A 810 -56.84 12.11 -14.58
CA ARG A 810 -57.09 13.18 -13.60
C ARG A 810 -57.81 12.68 -12.36
N GLU A 811 -58.76 11.75 -12.52
CA GLU A 811 -59.40 11.07 -11.39
C GLU A 811 -58.37 10.32 -10.54
N LEU A 812 -57.39 9.65 -11.17
CA LEU A 812 -56.29 8.98 -10.45
C LEU A 812 -55.35 9.98 -9.77
N ASP A 813 -55.05 11.11 -10.40
CA ASP A 813 -54.27 12.19 -9.78
C ASP A 813 -54.97 12.75 -8.53
N GLU A 814 -56.28 13.00 -8.61
CA GLU A 814 -57.07 13.52 -7.49
C GLU A 814 -57.26 12.49 -6.36
N ARG A 815 -57.43 11.22 -6.73
CA ARG A 815 -57.73 10.15 -5.76
C ARG A 815 -56.48 9.55 -5.11
N PHE A 816 -55.37 9.48 -5.83
CA PHE A 816 -54.16 8.80 -5.38
C PHE A 816 -52.93 9.72 -5.39
N GLY A 817 -52.72 10.56 -6.41
CA GLY A 817 -51.52 11.40 -6.49
C GLY A 817 -50.22 10.58 -6.37
N ASP A 818 -49.18 11.14 -5.73
CA ASP A 818 -47.92 10.44 -5.44
C ASP A 818 -47.98 9.65 -4.12
N MET A 819 -48.85 8.63 -4.07
CA MET A 819 -48.95 7.74 -2.90
C MET A 819 -47.61 7.08 -2.56
N HIS A 820 -46.77 6.77 -3.55
CA HIS A 820 -45.47 6.14 -3.31
C HIS A 820 -44.50 7.09 -2.61
N GLY A 821 -44.41 8.35 -3.07
CA GLY A 821 -43.65 9.41 -2.40
C GLY A 821 -44.15 9.64 -0.97
N TYR A 822 -45.47 9.73 -0.78
CA TYR A 822 -46.06 9.90 0.55
C TYR A 822 -45.77 8.73 1.51
N ILE A 823 -45.83 7.48 1.02
CA ILE A 823 -45.40 6.30 1.81
C ILE A 823 -43.93 6.42 2.21
N LEU A 824 -43.05 6.82 1.28
CA LEU A 824 -41.63 6.99 1.57
C LEU A 824 -41.39 8.09 2.62
N ASP A 825 -42.09 9.23 2.53
CA ASP A 825 -41.97 10.34 3.49
C ASP A 825 -42.35 9.90 4.90
N ILE A 826 -43.49 9.19 5.06
CA ILE A 826 -43.90 8.65 6.37
C ILE A 826 -42.87 7.63 6.87
N GLN A 827 -42.39 6.72 6.02
CA GLN A 827 -41.35 5.77 6.42
C GLN A 827 -40.07 6.47 6.87
N HIS A 828 -39.65 7.54 6.17
CA HIS A 828 -38.49 8.34 6.55
C HIS A 828 -38.68 9.04 7.90
N GLN A 829 -39.89 9.48 8.23
CA GLN A 829 -40.21 10.04 9.54
C GLN A 829 -39.99 9.02 10.66
N TYR A 830 -40.58 7.82 10.54
CA TYR A 830 -40.40 6.76 11.55
C TYR A 830 -38.95 6.26 11.62
N LEU A 831 -38.24 6.20 10.49
CA LEU A 831 -36.83 5.85 10.48
C LEU A 831 -35.99 6.91 11.21
N SER A 832 -36.33 8.19 11.10
CA SER A 832 -35.68 9.29 11.84
C SER A 832 -35.89 9.17 13.36
N GLU A 833 -37.12 8.83 13.79
CA GLU A 833 -37.42 8.58 15.19
C GLU A 833 -36.65 7.36 15.73
N LEU A 834 -36.57 6.28 14.95
CA LEU A 834 -35.77 5.11 15.30
C LEU A 834 -34.28 5.45 15.39
N THR A 835 -33.74 6.22 14.45
CA THR A 835 -32.35 6.70 14.50
C THR A 835 -32.08 7.45 15.81
N LYS A 836 -32.98 8.33 16.23
CA LYS A 836 -32.85 9.05 17.49
C LYS A 836 -32.78 8.09 18.68
N ALA A 837 -33.67 7.09 18.75
CA ALA A 837 -33.67 6.10 19.82
C ALA A 837 -32.39 5.25 19.86
N VAL A 838 -31.80 4.92 18.70
CA VAL A 838 -30.50 4.23 18.61
C VAL A 838 -29.37 5.10 19.14
N LEU A 839 -29.33 6.37 18.73
CA LEU A 839 -28.29 7.31 19.14
C LEU A 839 -28.37 7.67 20.64
N GLU A 840 -29.54 7.62 21.25
CA GLU A 840 -29.69 7.76 22.72
C GLU A 840 -28.94 6.67 23.51
N GLN A 841 -28.67 5.50 22.90
CA GLN A 841 -27.92 4.40 23.51
C GLN A 841 -26.48 4.28 22.98
N GLU A 842 -25.96 5.29 22.29
CA GLU A 842 -24.63 5.25 21.63
C GLU A 842 -23.51 4.82 22.60
N HIS A 843 -23.46 5.33 23.82
CA HIS A 843 -22.42 4.95 24.79
C HIS A 843 -22.40 3.43 25.08
N GLN A 844 -23.57 2.81 25.29
CA GLN A 844 -23.67 1.37 25.55
C GLN A 844 -23.27 0.56 24.32
N LEU A 845 -23.55 1.07 23.12
CA LEU A 845 -23.17 0.47 21.86
C LEU A 845 -21.64 0.52 21.61
N LEU A 846 -20.97 1.57 22.06
CA LEU A 846 -19.51 1.66 22.01
C LEU A 846 -18.86 0.76 23.09
N ASP A 847 -19.43 0.69 24.29
CA ASP A 847 -18.99 -0.25 25.34
C ASP A 847 -19.11 -1.71 24.87
N MET A 848 -20.19 -2.04 24.15
CA MET A 848 -20.39 -3.33 23.50
C MET A 848 -19.24 -3.62 22.54
N LEU A 849 -18.93 -2.69 21.63
CA LEU A 849 -17.84 -2.85 20.66
C LEU A 849 -16.50 -3.07 21.36
N GLN A 850 -16.21 -2.32 22.44
CA GLN A 850 -14.98 -2.48 23.22
C GLN A 850 -14.91 -3.89 23.83
N LEU A 851 -15.98 -4.39 24.44
CA LEU A 851 -16.02 -5.73 25.04
C LEU A 851 -15.82 -6.84 24.02
N VAL A 852 -16.49 -6.75 22.87
CA VAL A 852 -16.32 -7.71 21.77
C VAL A 852 -14.89 -7.70 21.26
N SER A 853 -14.30 -6.52 21.11
CA SER A 853 -12.92 -6.38 20.64
C SER A 853 -11.91 -6.94 21.63
N GLU A 854 -12.09 -6.69 22.94
CA GLU A 854 -11.25 -7.27 23.98
C GLU A 854 -11.37 -8.81 24.02
N LEU A 855 -12.59 -9.34 23.93
CA LEU A 855 -12.85 -10.78 23.87
C LEU A 855 -12.13 -11.44 22.69
N ASP A 856 -12.23 -10.85 21.50
CA ASP A 856 -11.56 -11.32 20.29
C ASP A 856 -10.03 -11.35 20.46
N CYS A 857 -9.45 -10.31 21.08
CA CYS A 857 -8.02 -10.32 21.43
C CYS A 857 -7.66 -11.46 22.39
N TYR A 858 -8.47 -11.73 23.43
CA TYR A 858 -8.19 -12.83 24.37
C TYR A 858 -8.25 -14.20 23.70
N LEU A 859 -9.23 -14.44 22.84
CA LEU A 859 -9.34 -15.67 22.06
C LEU A 859 -8.13 -15.84 21.12
N SER A 860 -7.71 -14.76 20.48
CA SER A 860 -6.51 -14.74 19.64
C SER A 860 -5.25 -15.12 20.42
N LEU A 861 -5.01 -14.47 21.57
CA LEU A 861 -3.85 -14.76 22.42
C LEU A 861 -3.89 -16.18 23.03
N SER A 862 -5.07 -16.66 23.40
CA SER A 862 -5.28 -18.03 23.88
C SER A 862 -4.97 -19.06 22.80
N SER A 863 -5.44 -18.84 21.57
CA SER A 863 -5.14 -19.69 20.42
C SER A 863 -3.63 -19.73 20.13
N CYS A 864 -2.97 -18.57 20.12
CA CYS A 864 -1.51 -18.51 19.98
C CYS A 864 -0.79 -19.26 21.12
N ALA A 865 -1.25 -19.13 22.35
CA ALA A 865 -0.64 -19.82 23.48
C ALA A 865 -0.73 -21.35 23.34
N GLN A 866 -1.86 -21.87 22.88
CA GLN A 866 -2.04 -23.30 22.60
C GLN A 866 -1.19 -23.76 21.41
N ASN A 867 -1.24 -23.05 20.30
CA ASN A 867 -0.57 -23.45 19.06
C ASN A 867 0.96 -23.43 19.16
N PHE A 868 1.53 -22.51 19.94
CA PHE A 868 2.98 -22.31 20.06
C PHE A 868 3.54 -22.74 21.43
N ASN A 869 2.73 -23.39 22.27
CA ASN A 869 3.08 -23.83 23.62
C ASN A 869 3.62 -22.68 24.49
N PHE A 870 2.93 -21.55 24.53
CA PHE A 870 3.30 -20.46 25.44
C PHE A 870 2.77 -20.75 26.83
N VAL A 871 3.50 -20.29 27.85
CA VAL A 871 3.16 -20.51 29.26
C VAL A 871 2.79 -19.21 29.94
N ARG A 872 1.91 -19.30 30.95
CA ARG A 872 1.54 -18.17 31.80
C ARG A 872 2.77 -17.68 32.59
N PRO A 873 3.25 -16.44 32.38
CA PRO A 873 4.35 -15.93 33.19
C PRO A 873 3.84 -15.42 34.54
N ALA A 874 4.57 -15.72 35.61
CA ALA A 874 4.31 -15.13 36.93
C ALA A 874 4.79 -13.67 36.98
N ILE A 875 3.88 -12.73 37.21
CA ILE A 875 4.20 -11.29 37.20
C ILE A 875 4.68 -10.82 38.58
N SER A 876 5.83 -10.13 38.60
CA SER A 876 6.47 -9.57 39.80
C SER A 876 6.52 -8.04 39.73
N GLU A 877 6.44 -7.38 40.89
CA GLU A 877 6.72 -5.93 41.00
C GLU A 877 8.23 -5.65 41.02
N ASP A 878 9.02 -6.66 41.39
CA ASP A 878 10.48 -6.61 41.41
C ASP A 878 11.05 -6.57 40.00
N ALA A 879 12.23 -5.95 39.84
CA ALA A 879 12.96 -5.85 38.59
C ALA A 879 13.68 -7.17 38.23
N ILE A 880 12.92 -8.24 37.95
CA ILE A 880 13.42 -9.56 37.57
C ILE A 880 13.00 -9.94 36.15
N LEU A 881 13.78 -10.77 35.47
CA LEU A 881 13.38 -11.43 34.23
C LEU A 881 14.00 -12.82 34.21
N LEU A 882 13.19 -13.81 34.57
CA LEU A 882 13.57 -15.21 34.65
C LEU A 882 12.69 -15.99 33.68
N ALA A 883 13.27 -16.65 32.69
CA ALA A 883 12.55 -17.54 31.79
C ALA A 883 13.42 -18.75 31.49
N LYS A 884 12.87 -19.95 31.67
CA LYS A 884 13.51 -21.22 31.32
C LYS A 884 13.11 -21.65 29.93
N ASP A 885 14.06 -22.23 29.22
CA ASP A 885 13.87 -22.70 27.84
C ASP A 885 13.15 -21.65 26.97
N ALA A 886 13.56 -20.38 27.08
CA ALA A 886 12.90 -19.31 26.34
C ALA A 886 13.20 -19.46 24.84
N ARG A 887 12.20 -19.13 24.03
CA ARG A 887 12.24 -19.24 22.57
C ARG A 887 11.89 -17.90 21.93
N HIS A 888 12.54 -17.57 20.82
CA HIS A 888 12.11 -16.44 20.01
C HIS A 888 10.97 -16.87 19.09
N PRO A 889 9.75 -16.33 19.25
CA PRO A 889 8.55 -16.90 18.62
C PRO A 889 8.58 -16.84 17.09
N LEU A 890 9.16 -15.80 16.49
CA LEU A 890 9.34 -15.73 15.04
C LEU A 890 10.46 -16.64 14.53
N GLN A 891 11.64 -16.61 15.16
CA GLN A 891 12.81 -17.35 14.66
C GLN A 891 12.61 -18.86 14.79
N GLU A 892 11.84 -19.31 15.78
CA GLU A 892 11.40 -20.70 15.92
C GLU A 892 10.66 -21.21 14.67
N LEU A 893 9.90 -20.36 13.97
CA LEU A 893 9.19 -20.72 12.73
C LEU A 893 10.08 -20.76 11.49
N THR A 894 11.31 -20.25 11.58
CA THR A 894 12.22 -20.14 10.43
C THR A 894 13.25 -21.26 10.34
N VAL A 895 13.27 -22.17 11.33
CA VAL A 895 14.24 -23.26 11.44
C VAL A 895 13.55 -24.58 11.79
N GLU A 896 14.12 -25.70 11.35
CA GLU A 896 13.58 -27.03 11.67
C GLU A 896 13.72 -27.40 13.16
N THR A 897 14.79 -26.92 13.80
CA THR A 897 15.05 -27.17 15.22
C THR A 897 15.58 -25.90 15.86
N TYR A 898 14.81 -25.33 16.79
CA TYR A 898 15.21 -24.17 17.56
C TYR A 898 15.82 -24.60 18.90
N ILE A 899 16.94 -23.98 19.28
CA ILE A 899 17.63 -24.28 20.54
C ILE A 899 17.17 -23.26 21.60
N PRO A 900 16.36 -23.66 22.59
CA PRO A 900 15.87 -22.76 23.62
C PRO A 900 17.00 -22.32 24.57
N ASN A 901 16.87 -21.13 25.15
CA ASN A 901 17.90 -20.56 26.03
C ASN A 901 17.29 -19.93 27.29
N ASP A 902 17.97 -20.08 28.42
CA ASP A 902 17.55 -19.46 29.66
C ASP A 902 17.79 -17.94 29.68
N ILE A 903 16.81 -17.20 30.17
CA ILE A 903 16.93 -15.78 30.49
C ILE A 903 17.01 -15.64 32.00
N THR A 904 18.13 -15.09 32.48
CA THR A 904 18.34 -14.81 33.92
C THR A 904 18.85 -13.40 34.18
N LEU A 905 17.96 -12.46 34.50
CA LEU A 905 18.31 -11.10 34.93
C LEU A 905 17.65 -10.82 36.27
N SER A 906 18.44 -10.87 37.33
CA SER A 906 18.00 -10.67 38.71
C SER A 906 19.14 -10.08 39.53
N ALA A 907 18.86 -9.62 40.74
CA ALA A 907 19.91 -9.17 41.66
C ALA A 907 20.94 -10.28 41.92
N ASP A 908 20.49 -11.54 42.04
CA ASP A 908 21.33 -12.70 42.36
C ASP A 908 22.18 -13.15 41.17
N SER A 909 21.62 -13.08 39.94
CA SER A 909 22.32 -13.49 38.71
C SER A 909 23.13 -12.35 38.05
N GLY A 910 23.07 -11.14 38.61
CA GLY A 910 23.60 -9.92 38.02
C GLY A 910 22.63 -9.25 37.06
N LEU A 911 22.58 -7.91 37.11
CA LEU A 911 21.69 -7.08 36.28
C LEU A 911 22.29 -6.70 34.93
N ILE A 912 23.60 -6.89 34.73
CA ILE A 912 24.30 -6.65 33.47
C ILE A 912 24.84 -7.97 32.94
N LYS A 913 24.35 -8.40 31.77
CA LYS A 913 24.84 -9.56 31.03
C LYS A 913 25.66 -9.12 29.83
N LEU A 914 26.91 -9.57 29.80
CA LEU A 914 27.82 -9.35 28.68
C LEU A 914 27.98 -10.65 27.89
N ILE A 915 27.51 -10.65 26.64
CA ILE A 915 27.47 -11.82 25.75
C ILE A 915 28.53 -11.67 24.66
N THR A 916 29.36 -12.69 24.54
CA THR A 916 30.36 -12.82 23.46
C THR A 916 30.05 -14.03 22.60
N GLY A 917 30.65 -14.12 21.41
CA GLY A 917 30.44 -15.25 20.51
C GLY A 917 30.72 -14.88 19.07
N GLN A 918 30.83 -15.89 18.22
CA GLN A 918 31.15 -15.71 16.80
C GLN A 918 29.99 -15.04 16.05
N ASN A 919 30.26 -14.47 14.87
CA ASN A 919 29.19 -13.97 14.01
C ASN A 919 28.34 -15.15 13.54
N GLY A 920 27.02 -14.95 13.47
CA GLY A 920 26.09 -16.05 13.16
C GLY A 920 25.80 -17.02 14.31
N SER A 921 26.39 -16.85 15.50
CA SER A 921 26.11 -17.74 16.66
C SER A 921 24.74 -17.54 17.32
N GLY A 922 23.95 -16.52 16.92
CA GLY A 922 22.62 -16.24 17.49
C GLY A 922 22.57 -15.13 18.55
N LYS A 923 23.65 -14.36 18.75
CA LYS A 923 23.71 -13.26 19.75
C LYS A 923 22.55 -12.25 19.64
N SER A 924 22.32 -11.72 18.43
CA SER A 924 21.25 -10.72 18.19
C SER A 924 19.85 -11.33 18.31
N VAL A 925 19.69 -12.61 17.95
CA VAL A 925 18.42 -13.35 18.15
C VAL A 925 18.10 -13.48 19.64
N PHE A 926 19.09 -13.79 20.46
CA PHE A 926 18.93 -13.84 21.92
C PHE A 926 18.52 -12.47 22.50
N LEU A 927 19.15 -11.37 22.07
CA LEU A 927 18.73 -10.02 22.49
C LEU A 927 17.27 -9.74 22.13
N LYS A 928 16.86 -10.03 20.90
CA LYS A 928 15.47 -9.83 20.45
C LYS A 928 14.48 -10.67 21.27
N MET A 929 14.84 -11.93 21.54
CA MET A 929 14.03 -12.84 22.37
C MET A 929 13.73 -12.25 23.75
N VAL A 930 14.74 -11.70 24.41
CA VAL A 930 14.60 -11.05 25.73
C VAL A 930 13.59 -9.90 25.67
N GLY A 931 13.68 -9.04 24.66
CA GLY A 931 12.75 -7.92 24.49
C GLY A 931 11.32 -8.35 24.19
N VAL A 932 11.15 -9.33 23.28
CA VAL A 932 9.84 -9.86 22.90
C VAL A 932 9.15 -10.54 24.08
N VAL A 933 9.85 -11.38 24.84
CA VAL A 933 9.31 -12.05 26.04
C VAL A 933 8.82 -11.02 27.08
N GLN A 934 9.58 -9.94 27.30
CA GLN A 934 9.19 -8.86 28.21
C GLN A 934 7.91 -8.14 27.74
N ILE A 935 7.81 -7.83 26.45
CA ILE A 935 6.62 -7.17 25.87
C ILE A 935 5.40 -8.08 26.00
N LEU A 936 5.52 -9.35 25.58
CA LEU A 936 4.43 -10.33 25.66
C LEU A 936 3.88 -10.47 27.08
N ALA A 937 4.76 -10.53 28.08
CA ALA A 937 4.35 -10.60 29.47
C ALA A 937 3.54 -9.37 29.92
N GLN A 938 3.98 -8.16 29.58
CA GLN A 938 3.33 -6.91 30.01
C GLN A 938 2.09 -6.52 29.20
N ILE A 939 1.88 -7.07 27.99
CA ILE A 939 0.56 -6.97 27.33
C ILE A 939 -0.47 -7.91 27.97
N GLY A 940 -0.06 -8.80 28.88
CA GLY A 940 -0.91 -9.81 29.50
C GLY A 940 -0.98 -11.13 28.76
N SER A 941 -0.16 -11.33 27.71
CA SER A 941 -0.08 -12.58 26.97
C SER A 941 0.70 -13.65 27.74
N PHE A 942 0.55 -14.90 27.33
CA PHE A 942 1.49 -15.96 27.67
C PHE A 942 2.78 -15.79 26.87
N VAL A 943 3.87 -16.40 27.32
CA VAL A 943 5.22 -16.22 26.75
C VAL A 943 5.84 -17.53 26.24
N PRO A 944 6.69 -17.48 25.20
CA PRO A 944 7.40 -18.64 24.65
C PRO A 944 8.52 -19.10 25.57
N ALA A 945 8.19 -19.88 26.60
CA ALA A 945 9.15 -20.46 27.55
C ALA A 945 8.55 -21.74 28.15
N SER A 946 9.35 -22.54 28.88
CA SER A 946 8.82 -23.64 29.70
C SER A 946 8.33 -23.16 31.07
N GLN A 947 8.97 -22.11 31.60
CA GLN A 947 8.58 -21.44 32.84
C GLN A 947 9.04 -19.98 32.79
N ALA A 948 8.24 -19.03 33.29
CA ALA A 948 8.66 -17.64 33.34
C ALA A 948 8.17 -16.90 34.60
N ARG A 949 9.04 -16.04 35.15
CA ARG A 949 8.73 -15.06 36.19
C ARG A 949 9.31 -13.71 35.75
N ILE A 950 8.43 -12.75 35.51
CA ILE A 950 8.76 -11.52 34.79
C ILE A 950 8.32 -10.30 35.61
N GLY A 951 9.26 -9.40 35.82
CA GLY A 951 9.11 -8.15 36.52
C GLY A 951 8.61 -7.03 35.64
N ILE A 952 7.75 -6.17 36.19
CA ILE A 952 7.21 -5.01 35.45
C ILE A 952 8.31 -3.96 35.23
N ILE A 953 8.46 -3.52 33.98
CA ILE A 953 9.39 -2.47 33.56
C ILE A 953 8.63 -1.26 33.02
N ASN A 954 9.18 -0.07 33.22
CA ASN A 954 8.58 1.17 32.73
C ASN A 954 9.18 1.62 31.39
N LYS A 955 10.38 1.13 31.01
CA LYS A 955 11.11 1.55 29.82
C LYS A 955 11.87 0.39 29.20
N LEU A 956 11.70 0.20 27.90
CA LEU A 956 12.50 -0.71 27.09
C LEU A 956 13.26 0.10 26.04
N PHE A 957 14.58 -0.03 26.05
CA PHE A 957 15.46 0.61 25.07
C PHE A 957 16.22 -0.45 24.27
N THR A 958 16.41 -0.19 22.97
CA THR A 958 17.25 -1.02 22.12
C THR A 958 18.27 -0.21 21.32
N ARG A 959 19.46 -0.78 21.16
CA ARG A 959 20.46 -0.47 20.13
C ARG A 959 20.67 -1.79 19.40
N LEU A 960 19.83 -2.09 18.42
CA LEU A 960 19.91 -3.32 17.60
C LEU A 960 19.98 -3.03 16.09
N LEU A 961 19.42 -1.89 15.65
CA LEU A 961 19.39 -1.46 14.25
C LEU A 961 20.12 -0.11 14.11
N SER A 962 20.94 0.01 13.07
CA SER A 962 21.47 1.29 12.59
C SER A 962 20.81 1.55 11.23
N LEU A 963 19.79 2.42 11.19
CA LEU A 963 19.12 2.82 9.96
C LEU A 963 19.89 3.97 9.31
N GLU A 964 20.46 3.73 8.13
CA GLU A 964 21.08 4.79 7.32
C GLU A 964 20.06 5.31 6.30
N THR A 965 19.82 6.62 6.30
CA THR A 965 18.87 7.27 5.40
C THR A 965 19.51 8.51 4.78
N ALA A 966 19.35 8.69 3.47
CA ALA A 966 19.91 9.82 2.72
C ALA A 966 19.38 11.20 3.16
N THR A 967 18.22 11.28 3.81
CA THR A 967 17.63 12.53 4.35
C THR A 967 18.17 12.92 5.73
N LEU A 968 18.76 12.00 6.49
CA LEU A 968 19.32 12.26 7.83
C LEU A 968 20.83 12.52 7.72
N CYS A 969 21.28 13.75 7.96
CA CYS A 969 22.70 14.13 7.96
C CYS A 969 23.52 13.60 9.16
N GLN A 970 23.21 12.42 9.72
CA GLN A 970 23.95 11.82 10.85
C GLN A 970 24.66 10.53 10.41
N SER A 971 25.91 10.34 10.84
CA SER A 971 26.64 9.08 10.60
C SER A 971 26.09 7.94 11.46
N SER A 972 26.23 6.69 11.01
CA SER A 972 25.80 5.49 11.77
C SER A 972 26.42 5.44 13.18
N PHE A 973 27.70 5.78 13.32
CA PHE A 973 28.32 5.88 14.65
C PHE A 973 27.72 6.99 15.53
N SER A 974 27.34 8.14 14.95
CA SER A 974 26.67 9.21 15.70
C SER A 974 25.28 8.78 16.18
N MET A 975 24.55 8.03 15.35
CA MET A 975 23.26 7.45 15.74
C MET A 975 23.41 6.46 16.88
N ASP A 976 24.41 5.59 16.83
CA ASP A 976 24.72 4.63 17.90
C ASP A 976 25.03 5.35 19.22
N CYS A 977 25.86 6.39 19.17
CA CYS A 977 26.20 7.19 20.34
C CYS A 977 24.96 7.90 20.91
N ASN A 978 24.07 8.43 20.07
CA ASN A 978 22.84 9.08 20.50
C ASN A 978 21.87 8.10 21.18
N GLN A 979 21.74 6.86 20.67
CA GLN A 979 20.91 5.83 21.28
C GLN A 979 21.44 5.44 22.67
N VAL A 980 22.74 5.16 22.78
CA VAL A 980 23.37 4.83 24.07
C VAL A 980 23.31 6.02 25.03
N ALA A 981 23.53 7.25 24.56
CA ALA A 981 23.37 8.44 25.39
C ALA A 981 21.94 8.58 25.92
N THR A 982 20.93 8.32 25.08
CA THR A 982 19.51 8.35 25.48
C THR A 982 19.22 7.31 26.57
N MET A 983 19.69 6.07 26.39
CA MET A 983 19.61 5.01 27.39
C MET A 983 20.24 5.44 28.71
N MET A 984 21.45 5.99 28.67
CA MET A 984 22.18 6.44 29.86
C MET A 984 21.53 7.65 30.52
N ASN A 985 20.90 8.56 29.78
CA ASN A 985 20.30 9.75 30.37
C ASN A 985 18.93 9.48 31.00
N HIS A 986 18.16 8.52 30.46
CA HIS A 986 16.77 8.29 30.88
C HIS A 986 16.52 6.95 31.57
N GLY A 987 17.51 6.04 31.55
CA GLY A 987 17.43 4.73 32.17
C GLY A 987 17.45 4.77 33.70
N ASP A 988 16.56 3.97 34.29
CA ASP A 988 16.37 3.82 35.74
C ASP A 988 16.36 2.33 36.15
N SER A 989 16.07 2.03 37.42
CA SER A 989 16.02 0.66 37.95
C SER A 989 14.90 -0.20 37.36
N LYS A 990 13.86 0.44 36.80
CA LYS A 990 12.77 -0.23 36.10
C LYS A 990 12.95 -0.23 34.58
N SER A 991 14.17 0.01 34.08
CA SER A 991 14.49 -0.02 32.65
C SER A 991 15.16 -1.32 32.20
N LEU A 992 14.88 -1.75 30.96
CA LEU A 992 15.57 -2.81 30.24
C LEU A 992 16.32 -2.23 29.02
N MET A 993 17.61 -2.53 28.90
CA MET A 993 18.47 -2.07 27.81
C MET A 993 19.03 -3.26 27.04
N LEU A 994 18.79 -3.29 25.74
CA LEU A 994 19.31 -4.30 24.83
C LEU A 994 20.30 -3.65 23.86
N ILE A 995 21.58 -4.00 23.97
CA ILE A 995 22.67 -3.33 23.23
C ILE A 995 23.41 -4.36 22.39
N ASP A 996 23.35 -4.24 21.07
CA ASP A 996 24.10 -5.08 20.13
C ASP A 996 25.39 -4.36 19.70
N GLU A 997 26.56 -4.98 19.89
CA GLU A 997 27.86 -4.58 19.30
C GLU A 997 28.14 -3.06 19.25
N PHE A 998 27.99 -2.37 20.38
CA PHE A 998 28.26 -0.92 20.47
C PHE A 998 29.75 -0.60 20.22
N GLY A 999 30.02 0.43 19.42
CA GLY A 999 31.37 0.91 19.11
C GLY A 999 31.98 0.37 17.81
N LYS A 1000 31.25 -0.40 16.99
CA LYS A 1000 31.78 -0.98 15.74
C LYS A 1000 32.11 0.03 14.63
N GLY A 1001 31.45 1.20 14.65
CA GLY A 1001 31.53 2.21 13.58
C GLY A 1001 32.71 3.18 13.67
N THR A 1002 33.70 2.91 14.53
CA THR A 1002 34.86 3.77 14.77
C THR A 1002 36.15 2.93 14.89
N SER A 1003 37.28 3.56 15.18
CA SER A 1003 38.54 2.85 15.43
C SER A 1003 38.36 1.83 16.57
N GLN A 1004 38.98 0.66 16.45
CA GLN A 1004 38.84 -0.42 17.44
C GLN A 1004 39.23 0.04 18.85
N THR A 1005 40.28 0.84 18.97
CA THR A 1005 40.73 1.40 20.25
C THR A 1005 39.68 2.33 20.86
N ASP A 1006 39.10 3.23 20.07
CA ASP A 1006 38.08 4.16 20.55
C ASP A 1006 36.80 3.41 20.94
N GLY A 1007 36.37 2.46 20.12
CA GLY A 1007 35.20 1.62 20.37
C GLY A 1007 35.31 0.82 21.67
N VAL A 1008 36.44 0.15 21.90
CA VAL A 1008 36.71 -0.60 23.14
C VAL A 1008 36.73 0.34 24.36
N CYS A 1009 37.37 1.51 24.25
CA CYS A 1009 37.44 2.48 25.35
C CYS A 1009 36.06 3.04 25.71
N LEU A 1010 35.24 3.37 24.70
CA LEU A 1010 33.87 3.84 24.88
C LEU A 1010 33.00 2.77 25.53
N LEU A 1011 33.01 1.53 25.01
CA LEU A 1011 32.24 0.43 25.58
C LEU A 1011 32.64 0.14 27.03
N THR A 1012 33.95 0.12 27.33
CA THR A 1012 34.45 -0.07 28.70
C THR A 1012 33.96 1.03 29.63
N SER A 1013 33.97 2.29 29.16
CA SER A 1013 33.51 3.44 29.94
C SER A 1013 32.01 3.37 30.24
N VAL A 1014 31.19 2.98 29.24
CA VAL A 1014 29.75 2.77 29.38
C VAL A 1014 29.46 1.65 30.38
N LEU A 1015 30.12 0.50 30.26
CA LEU A 1015 29.96 -0.63 31.19
C LEU A 1015 30.36 -0.25 32.63
N ARG A 1016 31.42 0.54 32.80
CA ARG A 1016 31.84 1.03 34.11
C ARG A 1016 30.78 1.92 34.76
N GLU A 1017 30.20 2.83 33.98
CA GLU A 1017 29.13 3.72 34.45
C GLU A 1017 27.85 2.94 34.79
N LEU A 1018 27.41 2.02 33.93
CA LEU A 1018 26.27 1.14 34.19
C LEU A 1018 26.48 0.33 35.47
N LYS A 1019 27.66 -0.26 35.65
CA LYS A 1019 28.04 -0.98 36.87
C LYS A 1019 27.97 -0.10 38.11
N ALA A 1020 28.44 1.14 38.02
CA ALA A 1020 28.36 2.09 39.13
C ALA A 1020 26.90 2.39 39.49
N ARG A 1021 26.05 2.64 38.50
CA ARG A 1021 24.61 2.90 38.70
C ARG A 1021 23.88 1.73 39.32
N VAL A 1022 24.17 0.51 38.89
CA VAL A 1022 23.61 -0.70 39.50
C VAL A 1022 23.99 -0.81 40.97
N LYS A 1023 25.26 -0.55 41.31
CA LYS A 1023 25.72 -0.58 42.71
C LYS A 1023 25.10 0.50 43.59
N HIS A 1024 24.89 1.70 43.05
CA HIS A 1024 24.42 2.84 43.84
C HIS A 1024 22.90 2.95 43.96
N PHE A 1025 22.16 2.60 42.90
CA PHE A 1025 20.73 2.87 42.79
C PHE A 1025 19.92 1.69 42.22
N GLY A 1026 20.47 0.48 42.23
CA GLY A 1026 19.85 -0.71 41.63
C GLY A 1026 20.03 -0.79 40.11
N GLY A 1027 20.03 0.35 39.40
CA GLY A 1027 20.40 0.48 37.98
C GLY A 1027 19.56 -0.34 36.98
N PRO A 1028 19.71 -0.08 35.68
CA PRO A 1028 18.92 -0.78 34.66
C PRO A 1028 19.36 -2.23 34.50
N ARG A 1029 18.44 -3.06 33.98
CA ARG A 1029 18.79 -4.39 33.46
C ARG A 1029 19.36 -4.24 32.07
N VAL A 1030 20.50 -4.85 31.82
CA VAL A 1030 21.25 -4.68 30.57
C VAL A 1030 21.63 -6.05 30.02
N VAL A 1031 21.29 -6.29 28.76
CA VAL A 1031 21.88 -7.38 27.97
C VAL A 1031 22.67 -6.74 26.85
N LEU A 1032 23.98 -6.97 26.83
CA LEU A 1032 24.89 -6.37 25.88
C LEU A 1032 25.69 -7.44 25.17
N THR A 1033 25.76 -7.39 23.85
CA THR A 1033 26.65 -8.24 23.06
C THR A 1033 27.88 -7.44 22.61
N THR A 1034 29.03 -8.10 22.47
CA THR A 1034 30.23 -7.46 21.94
C THR A 1034 31.14 -8.44 21.22
N HIS A 1035 31.84 -7.94 20.20
CA HIS A 1035 32.92 -8.64 19.51
C HIS A 1035 34.31 -8.23 20.05
N PHE A 1036 34.39 -7.22 20.92
CA PHE A 1036 35.65 -6.72 21.48
C PHE A 1036 36.19 -7.65 22.57
N LEU A 1037 37.02 -8.62 22.19
CA LEU A 1037 37.67 -9.53 23.13
C LEU A 1037 38.78 -8.85 23.95
N GLU A 1038 39.26 -7.69 23.50
CA GLU A 1038 40.25 -6.86 24.18
C GLU A 1038 39.81 -6.46 25.60
N LEU A 1039 38.49 -6.31 25.82
CA LEU A 1039 37.89 -6.07 27.13
C LEU A 1039 38.30 -7.08 28.20
N PHE A 1040 38.49 -8.34 27.79
CA PHE A 1040 38.84 -9.44 28.68
C PHE A 1040 40.35 -9.70 28.70
N ARG A 1041 41.03 -9.48 27.58
CA ARG A 1041 42.46 -9.77 27.42
C ARG A 1041 43.37 -8.72 28.01
N GLU A 1042 42.97 -7.46 27.99
CA GLU A 1042 43.75 -6.36 28.57
C GLU A 1042 43.53 -6.28 30.09
N PRO A 1043 44.57 -6.50 30.93
CA PRO A 1043 44.40 -6.54 32.38
C PRO A 1043 43.83 -5.26 32.97
N LYS A 1044 44.19 -4.10 32.40
CA LYS A 1044 43.70 -2.80 32.87
C LYS A 1044 42.19 -2.62 32.63
N LEU A 1045 41.68 -3.13 31.51
CA LEU A 1045 40.26 -3.01 31.14
C LEU A 1045 39.41 -4.01 31.94
N SER A 1046 39.85 -5.26 32.01
CA SER A 1046 39.18 -6.30 32.80
C SER A 1046 39.12 -5.96 34.30
N MET A 1047 40.24 -5.49 34.89
CA MET A 1047 40.25 -5.01 36.26
C MET A 1047 39.34 -3.80 36.48
N ALA A 1048 39.27 -2.85 35.53
CA ALA A 1048 38.35 -1.71 35.62
C ALA A 1048 36.89 -2.14 35.66
N LEU A 1049 36.55 -3.25 35.01
CA LEU A 1049 35.23 -3.87 35.07
C LEU A 1049 35.07 -4.85 36.25
N GLY A 1050 36.09 -5.01 37.08
CA GLY A 1050 36.13 -5.96 38.21
C GLY A 1050 35.94 -7.41 37.77
N LEU A 1051 36.45 -7.75 36.59
CA LEU A 1051 36.53 -9.10 36.06
C LEU A 1051 37.95 -9.62 36.33
N ASP A 1052 38.09 -10.58 37.24
CA ASP A 1052 39.39 -11.15 37.60
C ASP A 1052 39.55 -12.56 37.01
N PHE A 1053 40.25 -12.61 35.87
CA PHE A 1053 40.49 -13.83 35.12
C PHE A 1053 41.77 -14.58 35.54
N SER A 1054 42.47 -14.12 36.58
CA SER A 1054 43.71 -14.75 37.08
C SER A 1054 43.52 -16.18 37.63
N LYS A 1055 42.27 -16.64 37.77
CA LYS A 1055 41.89 -17.98 38.24
C LYS A 1055 41.33 -18.92 37.15
N LEU A 1056 41.35 -18.53 35.87
CA LEU A 1056 40.92 -19.41 34.78
C LEU A 1056 41.98 -20.50 34.51
N ASN A 1057 41.69 -21.74 34.89
CA ASN A 1057 42.46 -22.90 34.46
C ASN A 1057 42.26 -23.13 32.97
N ASN A 1058 43.35 -23.42 32.25
CA ASN A 1058 43.38 -23.58 30.78
C ASN A 1058 42.44 -24.68 30.23
N ASP A 1059 41.91 -25.57 31.08
CA ASP A 1059 41.07 -26.71 30.66
C ASP A 1059 39.60 -26.64 31.13
N SER A 1060 39.17 -25.57 31.82
CA SER A 1060 37.79 -25.42 32.28
C SER A 1060 37.21 -24.06 31.91
N LEU A 1061 36.33 -24.06 30.91
CA LEU A 1061 35.62 -22.91 30.30
C LEU A 1061 34.65 -22.16 31.24
N THR A 1062 34.66 -22.44 32.53
CA THR A 1062 33.70 -21.93 33.51
C THR A 1062 34.33 -20.84 34.38
N TYR A 1063 33.92 -19.60 34.16
CA TYR A 1063 34.14 -18.51 35.12
C TYR A 1063 33.08 -18.59 36.23
N HIS A 1064 33.50 -18.84 37.47
CA HIS A 1064 32.64 -18.66 38.64
C HIS A 1064 32.74 -17.21 39.11
N ASN A 1065 31.64 -16.45 38.98
CA ASN A 1065 31.55 -15.11 39.55
C ASN A 1065 31.90 -15.17 41.04
N ALA A 1066 32.76 -14.26 41.50
CA ALA A 1066 32.77 -13.90 42.92
C ALA A 1066 31.37 -13.41 43.28
N GLU A 1067 30.74 -14.01 44.29
CA GLU A 1067 29.46 -13.56 44.83
C GLU A 1067 29.51 -12.03 45.02
N SER A 1068 28.58 -11.31 44.38
CA SER A 1068 28.39 -9.84 44.42
C SER A 1068 28.85 -8.96 43.24
N THR A 1069 29.27 -9.49 42.07
CA THR A 1069 29.48 -8.61 40.89
C THR A 1069 28.19 -8.40 40.08
N PRO A 1070 27.76 -7.16 39.83
CA PRO A 1070 26.53 -6.88 39.06
C PRO A 1070 26.63 -7.22 37.56
N LEU A 1071 27.82 -7.60 37.09
CA LEU A 1071 28.13 -7.94 35.72
C LEU A 1071 28.47 -9.43 35.62
N SER A 1072 27.85 -10.12 34.67
CA SER A 1072 28.06 -11.54 34.38
C SER A 1072 28.41 -11.75 32.91
N CYS A 1073 29.30 -12.70 32.62
CA CYS A 1073 29.81 -12.96 31.27
C CYS A 1073 29.29 -14.29 30.73
N TYR A 1074 28.82 -14.26 29.48
CA TYR A 1074 28.32 -15.42 28.77
C TYR A 1074 28.93 -15.50 27.37
N VAL A 1075 28.99 -16.72 26.84
CA VAL A 1075 29.41 -17.01 25.48
C VAL A 1075 28.34 -17.81 24.76
N MET A 1076 28.04 -17.42 23.53
CA MET A 1076 27.21 -18.20 22.62
C MET A 1076 28.09 -19.26 21.94
N SER A 1077 27.81 -20.53 22.22
CA SER A 1077 28.72 -21.64 21.95
C SER A 1077 28.75 -22.12 20.49
N SER A 1078 29.88 -22.74 20.09
CA SER A 1078 30.08 -23.40 18.79
C SER A 1078 31.04 -24.58 18.90
N VAL A 1079 30.88 -25.60 18.03
CA VAL A 1079 31.73 -26.82 17.99
C VAL A 1079 32.83 -26.68 16.92
N GLU A 1080 33.96 -27.32 17.16
CA GLU A 1080 35.03 -27.51 16.17
C GLU A 1080 34.87 -28.88 15.50
N SER A 1081 34.87 -28.90 14.17
CA SER A 1081 35.01 -30.15 13.41
C SER A 1081 36.47 -30.59 13.44
N SER A 1082 36.74 -31.82 13.87
CA SER A 1082 38.09 -32.42 13.86
C SER A 1082 38.56 -32.92 12.49
N ASP A 1083 37.71 -32.83 11.45
CA ASP A 1083 38.00 -33.30 10.09
C ASP A 1083 38.52 -32.16 9.19
N GLU A 1084 39.69 -32.35 8.56
CA GLU A 1084 40.30 -31.40 7.63
C GLU A 1084 39.50 -31.18 6.32
N ASN A 1085 38.51 -32.04 6.03
CA ASN A 1085 37.69 -32.01 4.81
C ASN A 1085 36.20 -31.71 5.05
N ALA A 1086 35.76 -31.43 6.28
CA ALA A 1086 34.36 -31.08 6.56
C ALA A 1086 34.15 -29.54 6.52
N PRO A 1087 32.98 -29.03 6.08
CA PRO A 1087 32.67 -27.61 6.21
C PRO A 1087 32.54 -27.27 7.70
N THR A 1088 33.51 -26.50 8.19
CA THR A 1088 33.43 -25.38 9.14
C THR A 1088 32.54 -25.49 10.39
N SER A 1089 33.08 -24.98 11.51
CA SER A 1089 32.45 -24.95 12.83
C SER A 1089 30.94 -24.73 12.85
N SER A 1090 30.19 -25.62 13.50
CA SER A 1090 28.75 -25.49 13.69
C SER A 1090 28.44 -24.63 14.93
N ALA A 1091 27.62 -23.60 14.76
CA ALA A 1091 27.06 -22.85 15.89
C ALA A 1091 26.10 -23.76 16.66
N LEU A 1092 26.27 -23.84 17.98
CA LEU A 1092 25.36 -24.60 18.85
C LEU A 1092 24.17 -23.76 19.32
N TYR A 1093 24.18 -22.44 19.09
CA TYR A 1093 23.13 -21.51 19.49
C TYR A 1093 22.76 -21.57 21.00
N GLU A 1094 23.64 -22.15 21.82
CA GLU A 1094 23.43 -22.34 23.26
C GLU A 1094 24.29 -21.34 24.05
N LEU A 1095 23.65 -20.62 24.95
CA LEU A 1095 24.25 -19.63 25.83
C LEU A 1095 24.85 -20.31 27.07
N ARG A 1096 26.16 -20.17 27.27
CA ARG A 1096 26.88 -20.73 28.42
C ARG A 1096 27.60 -19.65 29.23
N PRO A 1097 27.71 -19.78 30.56
CA PRO A 1097 28.59 -18.91 31.35
C PRO A 1097 30.03 -19.01 30.83
N GLY A 1098 30.69 -17.86 30.62
CA GLY A 1098 32.06 -17.82 30.11
C GLY A 1098 32.36 -16.68 29.15
N ILE A 1099 33.54 -16.72 28.53
CA ILE A 1099 34.00 -15.74 27.53
C ILE A 1099 34.52 -16.47 26.28
N ALA A 1100 34.38 -15.84 25.11
CA ALA A 1100 34.98 -16.38 23.89
C ALA A 1100 36.52 -16.32 23.95
N THR A 1101 37.19 -17.43 23.64
CA THR A 1101 38.65 -17.57 23.73
C THR A 1101 39.38 -17.08 22.48
N SER A 1102 38.76 -17.17 21.30
CA SER A 1102 39.35 -16.78 20.02
C SER A 1102 38.33 -16.11 19.07
N SER A 1103 38.83 -15.27 18.16
CA SER A 1103 38.05 -14.73 17.04
C SER A 1103 38.27 -15.65 15.83
N ARG A 1104 37.17 -16.11 15.22
CA ARG A 1104 37.20 -17.01 14.05
C ARG A 1104 36.93 -16.29 12.73
N ALA A 1105 37.18 -14.98 12.67
CA ALA A 1105 36.92 -14.16 11.48
C ALA A 1105 37.55 -14.73 10.19
N ILE A 1106 38.74 -15.32 10.28
CA ILE A 1106 39.45 -15.95 9.15
C ILE A 1106 38.71 -17.20 8.64
N GLN A 1107 38.16 -18.01 9.55
CA GLN A 1107 37.39 -19.20 9.17
C GLN A 1107 36.02 -18.80 8.58
N CYS A 1108 35.39 -17.74 9.08
CA CYS A 1108 34.20 -17.17 8.47
C CYS A 1108 34.49 -16.66 7.05
N ALA A 1109 35.61 -15.95 6.86
CA ALA A 1109 36.09 -15.50 5.56
C ALA A 1109 36.38 -16.68 4.61
N SER A 1110 36.99 -17.75 5.10
CA SER A 1110 37.18 -18.99 4.34
C SER A 1110 35.87 -19.61 3.89
N SER A 1111 34.87 -19.66 4.78
CA SER A 1111 33.55 -20.22 4.47
C SER A 1111 32.79 -19.38 3.45
N ALA A 1112 33.04 -18.06 3.43
CA ALA A 1112 32.48 -17.13 2.44
C ALA A 1112 33.20 -17.21 1.08
N GLY A 1113 34.20 -18.09 0.91
CA GLY A 1113 34.92 -18.29 -0.34
C GLY A 1113 36.07 -17.32 -0.59
N ILE A 1114 36.59 -16.63 0.45
CA ILE A 1114 37.79 -15.79 0.30
C ILE A 1114 39.00 -16.66 -0.03
N HIS A 1115 39.79 -16.25 -1.03
CA HIS A 1115 40.92 -17.03 -1.56
C HIS A 1115 41.93 -17.41 -0.46
N LYS A 1116 42.42 -18.66 -0.50
CA LYS A 1116 43.30 -19.24 0.52
C LYS A 1116 44.57 -18.40 0.77
N ASP A 1117 45.13 -17.79 -0.25
CA ASP A 1117 46.32 -16.93 -0.12
C ASP A 1117 46.04 -15.66 0.69
N ILE A 1118 44.86 -15.06 0.51
CA ILE A 1118 44.42 -13.88 1.27
C ILE A 1118 44.26 -14.25 2.75
N LEU A 1119 43.69 -15.43 3.03
CA LEU A 1119 43.50 -15.94 4.39
C LEU A 1119 44.83 -16.28 5.07
N THR A 1120 45.71 -16.98 4.34
CA THR A 1120 47.06 -17.32 4.80
C THR A 1120 47.84 -16.05 5.14
N ARG A 1121 47.70 -15.02 4.29
CA ARG A 1121 48.27 -13.70 4.54
C ARG A 1121 47.65 -13.02 5.76
N ALA A 1122 46.33 -13.04 5.91
CA ALA A 1122 45.66 -12.47 7.07
C ALA A 1122 46.10 -13.14 8.38
N GLU A 1123 46.28 -14.47 8.39
CA GLU A 1123 46.83 -15.21 9.52
C GLU A 1123 48.26 -14.80 9.86
N GLU A 1124 49.11 -14.66 8.84
CA GLU A 1124 50.48 -14.20 9.01
C GLU A 1124 50.52 -12.79 9.62
N ILE A 1125 49.68 -11.88 9.12
CA ILE A 1125 49.52 -10.53 9.65
C ILE A 1125 49.12 -10.59 11.12
N ILE A 1126 48.08 -11.35 11.46
CA ILE A 1126 47.58 -11.47 12.85
C ILE A 1126 48.65 -12.03 13.79
N LYS A 1127 49.38 -13.08 13.37
CA LYS A 1127 50.49 -13.65 14.15
C LYS A 1127 51.59 -12.63 14.40
N ARG A 1128 51.99 -11.85 13.38
CA ARG A 1128 53.03 -10.81 13.49
C ARG A 1128 52.58 -9.60 14.31
N THR A 1129 51.33 -9.17 14.17
CA THR A 1129 50.75 -8.08 14.98
C THR A 1129 50.68 -8.46 16.46
N ARG A 1130 50.34 -9.72 16.79
CA ARG A 1130 50.41 -10.25 18.16
C ARG A 1130 51.83 -10.29 18.75
N HIS A 1131 52.86 -10.26 17.91
CA HIS A 1131 54.28 -10.22 18.33
C HIS A 1131 54.90 -8.82 18.25
N GLY A 1132 54.10 -7.77 18.00
CA GLY A 1132 54.54 -6.37 18.08
C GLY A 1132 55.24 -5.84 16.82
N THR A 1133 55.26 -6.59 15.72
CA THR A 1133 55.99 -6.21 14.49
C THR A 1133 55.12 -5.31 13.59
N ARG A 1134 55.52 -4.04 13.37
CA ARG A 1134 54.73 -3.03 12.62
C ARG A 1134 54.95 -2.99 11.10
N ARG A 1135 55.94 -3.71 10.56
CA ARG A 1135 56.23 -3.73 9.10
C ARG A 1135 56.02 -5.13 8.55
N ILE A 1136 55.15 -5.23 7.56
CA ILE A 1136 54.87 -6.48 6.85
C ILE A 1136 55.18 -6.22 5.37
N LYS A 1137 56.20 -6.86 4.80
CA LYS A 1137 56.52 -6.75 3.37
C LYS A 1137 55.31 -7.20 2.55
N ALA A 1138 54.91 -6.44 1.52
CA ALA A 1138 53.89 -6.87 0.58
C ALA A 1138 54.26 -8.25 0.01
N ILE A 1139 53.28 -9.13 -0.10
CA ILE A 1139 53.43 -10.39 -0.85
C ILE A 1139 52.79 -10.11 -2.21
N GLU A 1140 53.59 -10.20 -3.26
CA GLU A 1140 53.09 -10.28 -4.63
C GLU A 1140 52.34 -11.60 -4.76
N ILE A 1141 51.02 -11.51 -4.88
CA ILE A 1141 50.17 -12.65 -5.17
C ILE A 1141 50.48 -13.02 -6.61
N GLY A 1142 51.21 -14.12 -6.80
CA GLY A 1142 51.79 -14.51 -8.08
C GLY A 1142 50.80 -14.44 -9.24
N ARG A 1143 51.02 -13.49 -10.13
CA ARG A 1143 50.79 -13.72 -11.55
C ARG A 1143 52.09 -14.30 -12.10
N GLN A 1144 52.01 -15.48 -12.70
CA GLN A 1144 53.16 -16.16 -13.31
C GLN A 1144 53.76 -15.42 -14.52
N ASP A 1145 53.32 -14.20 -14.82
CA ASP A 1145 53.75 -13.40 -15.98
C ASP A 1145 54.73 -12.27 -15.62
N ASP A 1146 54.97 -11.99 -14.34
CA ASP A 1146 55.76 -10.81 -13.93
C ASP A 1146 57.28 -11.04 -13.90
N ALA A 1147 57.76 -12.30 -13.87
CA ALA A 1147 59.20 -12.58 -13.88
C ALA A 1147 59.90 -12.08 -15.17
N PHE A 1148 59.19 -12.07 -16.30
CA PHE A 1148 59.69 -11.54 -17.57
C PHE A 1148 59.82 -10.02 -17.54
N TYR A 1149 58.85 -9.32 -16.94
CA TYR A 1149 58.82 -7.87 -16.87
C TYR A 1149 59.77 -7.34 -15.79
N ASP A 1150 59.92 -8.04 -14.66
CA ASP A 1150 60.84 -7.67 -13.59
C ASP A 1150 62.31 -7.84 -14.01
N GLU A 1151 62.67 -8.92 -14.73
CA GLU A 1151 64.03 -9.09 -15.29
C GLU A 1151 64.31 -8.09 -16.41
N MET A 1152 63.31 -7.75 -17.25
CA MET A 1152 63.43 -6.71 -18.27
C MET A 1152 63.59 -5.31 -17.66
N GLU A 1153 62.84 -4.99 -16.60
CA GLU A 1153 62.87 -3.69 -15.94
C GLU A 1153 64.16 -3.51 -15.12
N MET A 1154 64.67 -4.58 -14.48
CA MET A 1154 66.03 -4.62 -13.92
C MET A 1154 67.13 -4.43 -14.98
N PHE A 1155 66.91 -4.90 -16.21
CA PHE A 1155 67.87 -4.73 -17.31
C PHE A 1155 67.82 -3.32 -17.93
N MET A 1156 66.62 -2.77 -18.13
CA MET A 1156 66.41 -1.42 -18.68
C MET A 1156 66.82 -0.30 -17.73
N SER A 1157 66.80 -0.57 -16.41
CA SER A 1157 67.21 0.39 -15.37
C SER A 1157 68.71 0.37 -15.06
N ASN A 1158 69.48 -0.52 -15.67
CA ASN A 1158 70.92 -0.63 -15.43
C ASN A 1158 71.71 0.16 -16.51
N GLU A 1159 72.22 1.34 -16.14
CA GLU A 1159 72.89 2.28 -17.07
C GLU A 1159 74.19 1.75 -17.74
N ASN A 1160 74.61 0.51 -17.49
CA ASN A 1160 75.91 -0.03 -17.89
C ASN A 1160 75.91 -1.21 -18.88
N TRP A 1161 74.79 -1.48 -19.58
CA TRP A 1161 74.78 -2.53 -20.62
C TRP A 1161 75.74 -2.23 -21.79
N MET A 1162 76.03 -0.95 -22.07
CA MET A 1162 77.02 -0.54 -23.08
C MET A 1162 78.48 -0.86 -22.69
N ASN A 1163 78.74 -1.16 -21.41
CA ASN A 1163 80.08 -1.50 -20.89
C ASN A 1163 80.22 -2.99 -20.52
N SER A 1164 79.20 -3.80 -20.79
CA SER A 1164 79.22 -5.25 -20.51
C SER A 1164 79.97 -6.01 -21.61
N SER A 1165 80.66 -7.10 -21.24
CA SER A 1165 81.43 -7.88 -22.21
C SER A 1165 80.52 -8.60 -23.21
N GLN A 1166 81.01 -8.88 -24.43
CA GLN A 1166 80.23 -9.60 -25.43
C GLN A 1166 79.78 -10.99 -24.94
N ASP A 1167 80.57 -11.63 -24.08
CA ASP A 1167 80.27 -12.95 -23.54
C ASP A 1167 79.14 -12.90 -22.50
N ASP A 1168 79.06 -11.83 -21.70
CA ASP A 1168 78.00 -11.64 -20.70
C ASP A 1168 76.64 -11.39 -21.37
N ILE A 1169 76.63 -10.64 -22.48
CA ILE A 1169 75.43 -10.40 -23.29
C ILE A 1169 75.00 -11.71 -24.01
N TYR A 1170 75.96 -12.53 -24.44
CA TYR A 1170 75.68 -13.79 -25.14
C TYR A 1170 75.14 -14.88 -24.21
N GLU A 1171 75.66 -14.98 -22.98
CA GLU A 1171 75.12 -15.85 -21.91
C GLU A 1171 73.65 -15.52 -21.59
N LEU A 1172 73.33 -14.22 -21.52
CA LEU A 1172 71.98 -13.73 -21.23
C LEU A 1172 70.98 -14.07 -22.35
N LEU A 1173 71.37 -13.85 -23.62
CA LEU A 1173 70.54 -14.20 -24.79
C LEU A 1173 70.31 -15.71 -24.93
N LYS A 1174 71.24 -16.52 -24.43
CA LYS A 1174 71.13 -17.99 -24.38
C LYS A 1174 70.08 -18.42 -23.35
N LYS A 1175 70.01 -17.76 -22.19
CA LYS A 1175 68.98 -17.99 -21.16
C LYS A 1175 67.59 -17.57 -21.65
N MET A 1176 67.46 -16.46 -22.38
CA MET A 1176 66.19 -16.06 -23.02
C MET A 1176 65.70 -17.08 -24.06
N LYS A 1177 66.58 -17.63 -24.90
CA LYS A 1177 66.21 -18.71 -25.86
C LYS A 1177 65.82 -20.03 -25.18
N SER A 1178 66.38 -20.31 -24.01
CA SER A 1178 66.00 -21.48 -23.20
C SER A 1178 64.55 -21.36 -22.67
N ILE A 1179 64.12 -20.15 -22.35
CA ILE A 1179 62.80 -19.85 -21.81
C ILE A 1179 61.74 -19.82 -22.92
N ASP A 1180 62.03 -19.23 -24.09
CA ASP A 1180 61.13 -19.28 -25.27
C ASP A 1180 60.91 -20.73 -25.75
N LYS A 1181 61.91 -21.60 -25.59
CA LYS A 1181 61.77 -23.03 -25.86
C LYS A 1181 60.86 -23.73 -24.83
N PHE A 1182 60.97 -23.38 -23.55
CA PHE A 1182 60.16 -23.94 -22.46
C PHE A 1182 58.69 -23.52 -22.56
N ILE A 1183 58.42 -22.26 -22.92
CA ILE A 1183 57.06 -21.71 -23.14
C ILE A 1183 56.38 -22.32 -24.38
N ARG A 1184 57.15 -22.75 -25.39
CA ARG A 1184 56.60 -23.42 -26.57
C ARG A 1184 56.37 -24.92 -26.41
N THR A 1185 56.85 -25.56 -25.34
CA THR A 1185 56.72 -27.01 -25.12
C THR A 1185 55.83 -27.43 -23.94
N ASN A 1186 55.47 -26.51 -23.05
CA ASN A 1186 54.45 -26.68 -22.02
C ASN A 1186 53.28 -25.74 -22.31
#